data_AF-A0A8I6A775-F1
#
_entry.id   AF-A0A8I6A775-F1
#
_cell.length_a   1.000
_cell.length_b   1.000
_cell.length_c   1.000
_cell.angle_alpha   90.00
_cell.angle_beta   90.00
_cell.angle_gamma   90.00
#
_symmetry.space_group_name_H-M   'P 1'
#
loop_
_entity.id
_entity.type
_entity.pdbx_description
1 polymer ?
#
loop_
_entity_poly.entity_id
_entity_poly.type
_entity_poly.pdbx_seq_one_letter_code
_entity_poly.pdbx_strand_id
1 'polypeptide(L)'
;MGTALVYHEDMTATRLLWDDPECEIECPERLTAALDGLRQRGLEERCQCLSVCEASEEELGLVHSPEYIALVQKTQTLDKEELHTLSKQYDAVYFHPDTFHCARLAAGAALRLVDAVLTGAVHNGVALVRPPGHHSQRAAANGFCVFNNVAIAARHAKQKYGLQRILIVDWDVHHGQGIQYIFEDDPSVLYFSWHRYEHGNFWPFLPESDADTVGRGRGQGFTVNLPWNQVGMGNADYLAAFLHVLLPLAFEFDPELVLVSAGFDSAIGDPEGQMQATPECFAHLTQLLQVLAGGRICAVLEGGYHLESLAQSVCMMVQTLLGDPTPPLPGLMVPCQSALESIQSVRTAQTPHWTSLQQNVAPVLSSSTHSPEGSSLPVLADSSTCTVAEDSLSPCLDRPCHRPTPPICIAVALAVSGAALDLPPGVLHQEGSALREETEAWARLHKSQFQDDDLAALGKSLCLLDGILDGQIRSAIATTTALATAATLGVLIQRCVAHRGQRLLCVALGQLDRPLDLAGNGRILWLSIRGKEADIWSMFHFSTPLPQTTGGFLSFILGLVLPLAYGFQPDMVLMALGPAHGLQNAQAALLAAMLRSPVGGRILALVEEESILQLARTLAQVLHGETPPSLGPFSMASPEEIQALMFLKAQLEPRWKLLQVAAPPP
;
A
#
# COMPACT_ATOMS: atom_id res chain seq x y z
N MET A 1 -18.55 -7.06 -5.57
CA MET A 1 -17.73 -7.89 -6.49
C MET A 1 -16.74 -8.67 -5.65
N GLY A 2 -16.39 -9.90 -6.04
CA GLY A 2 -15.58 -10.81 -5.20
C GLY A 2 -14.08 -10.73 -5.47
N THR A 3 -13.31 -11.44 -4.64
CA THR A 3 -11.86 -11.69 -4.77
C THR A 3 -11.66 -13.10 -5.30
N ALA A 4 -10.88 -13.28 -6.37
CA ALA A 4 -10.52 -14.61 -6.85
C ALA A 4 -9.39 -15.23 -6.01
N LEU A 5 -9.49 -16.54 -5.80
CA LEU A 5 -8.40 -17.38 -5.32
C LEU A 5 -8.15 -18.48 -6.36
N VAL A 6 -6.90 -18.62 -6.80
CA VAL A 6 -6.53 -19.57 -7.84
C VAL A 6 -5.40 -20.44 -7.33
N TYR A 7 -5.61 -21.76 -7.28
CA TYR A 7 -4.57 -22.73 -6.92
C TYR A 7 -4.92 -24.11 -7.50
N HIS A 8 -3.95 -25.02 -7.51
CA HIS A 8 -4.12 -26.40 -7.93
C HIS A 8 -3.21 -27.30 -7.09
N GLU A 9 -3.72 -28.46 -6.66
CA GLU A 9 -2.98 -29.37 -5.76
C GLU A 9 -1.74 -29.98 -6.43
N ASP A 10 -1.79 -30.27 -7.73
CA ASP A 10 -0.62 -30.78 -8.48
C ASP A 10 0.61 -29.88 -8.40
N MET A 11 0.46 -28.58 -8.12
CA MET A 11 1.61 -27.68 -7.90
C MET A 11 2.41 -28.02 -6.62
N THR A 12 1.97 -29.02 -5.84
CA THR A 12 2.71 -29.63 -4.72
C THR A 12 3.52 -30.88 -5.12
N ALA A 13 3.40 -31.36 -6.36
CA ALA A 13 4.06 -32.58 -6.82
C ALA A 13 5.58 -32.42 -6.94
N THR A 14 6.06 -31.26 -7.39
CA THR A 14 7.49 -30.99 -7.58
C THR A 14 8.21 -30.80 -6.25
N ARG A 15 9.29 -31.56 -6.07
CA ARG A 15 10.23 -31.47 -4.95
C ARG A 15 11.65 -31.74 -5.42
N LEU A 16 12.61 -31.23 -4.66
CA LEU A 16 14.02 -31.54 -4.85
C LEU A 16 14.27 -33.05 -4.63
N LEU A 17 15.02 -33.68 -5.55
CA LEU A 17 15.25 -35.13 -5.54
C LEU A 17 16.64 -35.53 -5.00
N TRP A 18 17.53 -34.58 -4.75
CA TRP A 18 18.90 -34.78 -4.28
C TRP A 18 19.23 -33.79 -3.17
N ASP A 19 20.37 -33.96 -2.50
CA ASP A 19 20.78 -33.03 -1.45
C ASP A 19 21.34 -31.76 -2.10
N ASP A 20 20.66 -30.64 -1.86
CA ASP A 20 21.07 -29.31 -2.32
C ASP A 20 20.55 -28.27 -1.32
N PRO A 21 21.40 -27.82 -0.37
CA PRO A 21 21.01 -26.87 0.67
C PRO A 21 20.50 -25.52 0.15
N GLU A 22 20.89 -25.13 -1.07
CA GLU A 22 20.43 -23.89 -1.69
C GLU A 22 18.98 -24.02 -2.16
N CYS A 23 18.61 -25.19 -2.71
CA CYS A 23 17.29 -25.42 -3.28
C CYS A 23 16.28 -26.07 -2.32
N GLU A 24 16.71 -26.62 -1.18
CA GLU A 24 15.82 -27.35 -0.27
C GLU A 24 14.71 -26.48 0.36
N ILE A 25 14.93 -25.16 0.41
CA ILE A 25 13.98 -24.18 0.94
C ILE A 25 12.72 -24.03 0.08
N GLU A 26 12.80 -24.32 -1.22
CA GLU A 26 11.67 -24.26 -2.15
C GLU A 26 10.94 -25.62 -2.15
N CYS A 27 9.95 -25.74 -1.26
CA CYS A 27 9.27 -27.00 -0.99
C CYS A 27 7.74 -26.94 -1.15
N PRO A 28 7.07 -28.08 -1.40
CA PRO A 28 5.59 -28.18 -1.47
C PRO A 28 4.85 -27.58 -0.29
N GLU A 29 5.45 -27.66 0.89
CA GLU A 29 4.90 -27.21 2.16
C GLU A 29 4.61 -25.71 2.16
N ARG A 30 5.28 -24.92 1.32
CA ARG A 30 4.99 -23.49 1.12
C ARG A 30 3.55 -23.26 0.66
N LEU A 31 3.14 -24.00 -0.38
CA LEU A 31 1.79 -23.86 -0.95
C LEU A 31 0.73 -24.40 -0.01
N THR A 32 0.99 -25.54 0.65
CA THR A 32 0.04 -26.11 1.62
C THR A 32 -0.09 -25.22 2.86
N ALA A 33 1.00 -24.66 3.39
CA ALA A 33 0.96 -23.76 4.54
C ALA A 33 0.16 -22.48 4.25
N ALA A 34 0.38 -21.87 3.07
CA ALA A 34 -0.40 -20.71 2.64
C ALA A 34 -1.90 -21.03 2.55
N LEU A 35 -2.26 -22.14 1.90
CA LEU A 35 -3.65 -22.56 1.72
C LEU A 35 -4.32 -22.95 3.04
N ASP A 36 -3.63 -23.68 3.91
CA ASP A 36 -4.14 -24.05 5.23
C ASP A 36 -4.31 -22.82 6.14
N GLY A 37 -3.42 -21.83 6.04
CA GLY A 37 -3.58 -20.54 6.70
C GLY A 37 -4.86 -19.82 6.29
N LEU A 38 -5.18 -19.80 4.99
CA LEU A 38 -6.42 -19.23 4.48
C LEU A 38 -7.66 -20.00 4.98
N ARG A 39 -7.59 -21.34 4.99
CA ARG A 39 -8.67 -22.22 5.48
C ARG A 39 -8.97 -22.02 6.95
N GLN A 40 -7.93 -22.04 7.79
CA GLN A 40 -8.05 -21.89 9.24
C GLN A 40 -8.71 -20.55 9.63
N ARG A 41 -8.54 -19.52 8.80
CA ARG A 41 -9.14 -18.19 9.01
C ARG A 41 -10.46 -17.97 8.27
N GLY A 42 -10.99 -18.99 7.58
CA GLY A 42 -12.22 -18.89 6.79
C GLY A 42 -12.13 -17.94 5.59
N LEU A 43 -10.91 -17.65 5.10
CA LEU A 43 -10.69 -16.72 4.00
C LEU A 43 -10.94 -17.38 2.64
N GLU A 44 -10.59 -18.67 2.49
CA GLU A 44 -10.87 -19.43 1.27
C GLU A 44 -12.37 -19.41 0.93
N GLU A 45 -13.23 -19.64 1.91
CA GLU A 45 -14.70 -19.68 1.73
C GLU A 45 -15.31 -18.33 1.29
N ARG A 46 -14.59 -17.23 1.54
CA ARG A 46 -14.99 -15.87 1.15
C ARG A 46 -14.50 -15.50 -0.25
N CYS A 47 -13.52 -16.23 -0.77
CA CYS A 47 -12.98 -16.05 -2.11
C CYS A 47 -13.78 -16.83 -3.15
N GLN A 48 -13.77 -16.35 -4.39
CA GLN A 48 -14.23 -17.10 -5.54
C GLN A 48 -13.09 -17.99 -6.04
N CYS A 49 -13.10 -19.27 -5.66
CA CYS A 49 -12.11 -20.24 -6.12
C CYS A 49 -12.28 -20.51 -7.62
N LEU A 50 -11.24 -20.25 -8.42
CA LEU A 50 -11.24 -20.50 -9.86
C LEU A 50 -10.42 -21.75 -10.19
N SER A 51 -10.96 -22.59 -11.06
CA SER A 51 -10.23 -23.75 -11.59
C SER A 51 -9.08 -23.29 -12.51
N VAL A 52 -7.92 -23.92 -12.36
CA VAL A 52 -6.75 -23.72 -13.21
C VAL A 52 -6.84 -24.56 -14.48
N CYS A 53 -6.37 -24.00 -15.59
CA CYS A 53 -6.01 -24.77 -16.78
C CYS A 53 -4.53 -24.54 -17.07
N GLU A 54 -3.84 -25.55 -17.58
CA GLU A 54 -2.45 -25.40 -18.02
C GLU A 54 -2.33 -24.32 -19.10
N ALA A 55 -1.34 -23.44 -18.97
CA ALA A 55 -0.96 -22.52 -20.05
C ALA A 55 -0.57 -23.34 -21.30
N SER A 56 -1.07 -22.93 -22.46
CA SER A 56 -0.67 -23.49 -23.75
C SER A 56 0.76 -23.10 -24.11
N GLU A 57 1.41 -23.85 -25.01
CA GLU A 57 2.75 -23.49 -25.51
C GLU A 57 2.75 -22.13 -26.23
N GLU A 58 1.64 -21.73 -26.85
CA GLU A 58 1.48 -20.39 -27.45
C GLU A 58 1.50 -19.29 -26.39
N GLU A 59 0.80 -19.49 -25.26
CA GLU A 59 0.81 -18.57 -24.13
C GLU A 59 2.18 -18.50 -23.44
N LEU A 60 2.87 -19.63 -23.29
CA LEU A 60 4.27 -19.63 -22.82
C LEU A 60 5.18 -18.89 -23.80
N GLY A 61 4.94 -19.05 -25.10
CA GLY A 61 5.68 -18.42 -26.21
C GLY A 61 5.54 -16.91 -26.29
N LEU A 62 4.65 -16.30 -25.50
CA LEU A 62 4.56 -14.84 -25.33
C LEU A 62 5.82 -14.23 -24.72
N VAL A 63 6.56 -15.03 -23.95
CA VAL A 63 7.77 -14.63 -23.22
C VAL A 63 8.93 -15.54 -23.57
N HIS A 64 8.71 -16.85 -23.57
CA HIS A 64 9.78 -17.82 -23.65
C HIS A 64 10.06 -18.28 -25.09
N SER A 65 11.32 -18.63 -25.35
CA SER A 65 11.71 -19.21 -26.63
C SER A 65 11.13 -20.61 -26.82
N PRO A 66 10.71 -20.99 -28.05
CA PRO A 66 10.24 -22.35 -28.33
C PRO A 66 11.27 -23.42 -27.95
N GLU A 67 12.57 -23.13 -28.11
CA GLU A 67 13.65 -24.05 -27.77
C GLU A 67 13.70 -24.34 -26.26
N TYR A 68 13.50 -23.31 -25.43
CA TYR A 68 13.45 -23.45 -23.98
C TYR A 68 12.18 -24.17 -23.52
N ILE A 69 11.01 -23.86 -24.10
CA ILE A 69 9.77 -24.58 -23.79
C ILE A 69 9.93 -26.07 -24.09
N ALA A 70 10.48 -26.43 -25.25
CA ALA A 70 10.74 -27.81 -25.64
C ALA A 70 11.79 -28.49 -24.74
N LEU A 71 12.76 -27.74 -24.21
CA LEU A 71 13.73 -28.26 -23.24
C LEU A 71 13.05 -28.62 -21.92
N VAL A 72 12.25 -27.71 -21.35
CA VAL A 72 11.52 -27.97 -20.10
C VAL A 72 10.50 -29.10 -20.31
N GLN A 73 9.83 -29.17 -21.46
CA GLN A 73 8.91 -30.27 -21.78
C GLN A 73 9.59 -31.65 -21.71
N LYS A 74 10.86 -31.76 -22.11
CA LYS A 74 11.61 -33.02 -22.07
C LYS A 74 11.86 -33.53 -20.65
N THR A 75 11.83 -32.66 -19.62
CA THR A 75 12.10 -33.05 -18.22
C THR A 75 11.16 -34.17 -17.75
N GLN A 76 9.96 -34.25 -18.31
CA GLN A 76 8.96 -35.30 -18.04
C GLN A 76 9.45 -36.72 -18.32
N THR A 77 10.44 -36.87 -19.20
CA THR A 77 10.95 -38.19 -19.64
C THR A 77 12.37 -38.47 -19.14
N LEU A 78 13.00 -37.50 -18.47
CA LEU A 78 14.36 -37.64 -17.97
C LEU A 78 14.37 -38.41 -16.65
N ASP A 79 15.42 -39.19 -16.44
CA ASP A 79 15.66 -39.82 -15.14
C ASP A 79 16.27 -38.82 -14.13
N LYS A 80 16.46 -39.28 -12.89
CA LYS A 80 16.99 -38.45 -11.80
C LYS A 80 18.39 -37.89 -12.08
N GLU A 81 19.28 -38.67 -12.71
CA GLU A 81 20.65 -38.24 -12.98
C GLU A 81 20.70 -37.22 -14.12
N GLU A 82 19.87 -37.44 -15.14
CA GLU A 82 19.68 -36.51 -16.26
C GLU A 82 19.08 -35.19 -15.79
N LEU A 83 18.04 -35.22 -14.94
CA LEU A 83 17.44 -34.03 -14.34
C LEU A 83 18.43 -33.23 -13.48
N HIS A 84 19.24 -33.91 -12.67
CA HIS A 84 20.27 -33.27 -11.87
C HIS A 84 21.35 -32.63 -12.75
N THR A 85 21.73 -33.30 -13.83
CA THR A 85 22.70 -32.77 -14.82
C THR A 85 22.15 -31.56 -15.56
N LEU A 86 20.85 -31.56 -15.90
CA LEU A 86 20.17 -30.42 -16.50
C LEU A 86 20.07 -29.25 -15.51
N SER A 87 19.68 -29.52 -14.27
CA SER A 87 19.52 -28.51 -13.21
C SER A 87 20.82 -27.72 -13.00
N LYS A 88 21.97 -28.41 -12.99
CA LYS A 88 23.32 -27.81 -12.87
C LYS A 88 23.73 -26.87 -14.01
N GLN A 89 22.98 -26.83 -15.10
CA GLN A 89 23.25 -25.89 -16.20
C GLN A 89 22.65 -24.50 -15.93
N TYR A 90 21.82 -24.40 -14.90
CA TYR A 90 21.13 -23.19 -14.49
C TYR A 90 21.49 -22.86 -13.05
N ASP A 91 21.26 -21.62 -12.67
CA ASP A 91 21.63 -21.09 -11.36
C ASP A 91 20.44 -21.17 -10.38
N ALA A 92 20.69 -21.71 -9.19
CA ALA A 92 19.73 -21.91 -8.11
C ALA A 92 18.38 -22.52 -8.54
N VAL A 93 18.36 -23.65 -9.27
CA VAL A 93 17.10 -24.30 -9.70
C VAL A 93 17.21 -25.81 -9.76
N TYR A 94 16.10 -26.50 -9.52
CA TYR A 94 15.98 -27.94 -9.69
C TYR A 94 14.84 -28.32 -10.64
N PHE A 95 15.01 -29.41 -11.38
CA PHE A 95 13.97 -30.02 -12.21
C PHE A 95 13.49 -31.35 -11.63
N HIS A 96 12.21 -31.63 -11.86
CA HIS A 96 11.45 -32.82 -11.48
C HIS A 96 10.70 -33.33 -12.73
N PRO A 97 10.33 -34.63 -12.81
CA PRO A 97 9.49 -35.11 -13.92
C PRO A 97 8.21 -34.29 -14.11
N ASP A 98 7.59 -33.85 -13.01
CA ASP A 98 6.36 -33.04 -13.05
C ASP A 98 6.61 -31.53 -13.28
N THR A 99 7.86 -31.07 -13.42
CA THR A 99 8.17 -29.63 -13.52
C THR A 99 7.42 -28.94 -14.65
N PHE A 100 7.36 -29.54 -15.85
CA PHE A 100 6.66 -28.92 -16.98
C PHE A 100 5.16 -28.78 -16.72
N HIS A 101 4.55 -29.81 -16.12
CA HIS A 101 3.12 -29.80 -15.75
C HIS A 101 2.82 -28.69 -14.74
N CYS A 102 3.53 -28.69 -13.60
CA CYS A 102 3.31 -27.72 -12.54
C CYS A 102 3.62 -26.28 -12.99
N ALA A 103 4.67 -26.06 -13.79
CA ALA A 103 4.99 -24.74 -14.33
C ALA A 103 3.91 -24.22 -15.30
N ARG A 104 3.27 -25.10 -16.07
CA ARG A 104 2.13 -24.73 -16.93
C ARG A 104 0.88 -24.42 -16.11
N LEU A 105 0.63 -25.13 -15.02
CA LEU A 105 -0.44 -24.78 -14.08
C LEU A 105 -0.18 -23.44 -13.40
N ALA A 106 1.05 -23.15 -12.97
CA ALA A 106 1.44 -21.89 -12.35
C ALA A 106 1.20 -20.69 -13.29
N ALA A 107 1.69 -20.77 -14.54
CA ALA A 107 1.44 -19.73 -15.55
C ALA A 107 -0.05 -19.63 -15.89
N GLY A 108 -0.75 -20.76 -16.03
CA GLY A 108 -2.17 -20.83 -16.31
C GLY A 108 -3.06 -20.23 -15.21
N ALA A 109 -2.66 -20.37 -13.95
CA ALA A 109 -3.33 -19.75 -12.81
C ALA A 109 -3.25 -18.22 -12.86
N ALA A 110 -2.07 -17.67 -13.19
CA ALA A 110 -1.89 -16.23 -13.39
C ALA A 110 -2.74 -15.70 -14.56
N LEU A 111 -2.78 -16.43 -15.68
CA LEU A 111 -3.62 -16.11 -16.83
C LEU A 111 -5.11 -16.12 -16.48
N ARG A 112 -5.58 -17.14 -15.75
CA ARG A 112 -6.99 -17.22 -15.33
C ARG A 112 -7.38 -16.09 -14.39
N LEU A 113 -6.49 -15.71 -13.49
CA LEU A 113 -6.71 -14.58 -12.59
C LEU A 113 -6.85 -13.27 -13.38
N VAL A 114 -5.92 -12.99 -14.29
CA VAL A 114 -5.99 -11.81 -15.17
C VAL A 114 -7.26 -11.79 -16.00
N ASP A 115 -7.63 -12.91 -16.61
CA ASP A 115 -8.88 -13.03 -17.37
C ASP A 115 -10.11 -12.69 -16.50
N ALA A 116 -10.17 -13.22 -15.27
CA ALA A 116 -11.31 -13.00 -14.39
C ALA A 116 -11.42 -11.53 -13.91
N VAL A 117 -10.29 -10.87 -13.67
CA VAL A 117 -10.25 -9.44 -13.29
C VAL A 117 -10.61 -8.54 -14.47
N LEU A 118 -10.02 -8.76 -15.65
CA LEU A 118 -10.23 -7.91 -16.82
C LEU A 118 -11.62 -8.07 -17.46
N THR A 119 -12.25 -9.24 -17.30
CA THR A 119 -13.66 -9.45 -17.71
C THR A 119 -14.67 -8.94 -16.68
N GLY A 120 -14.22 -8.49 -15.50
CA GLY A 120 -15.08 -8.02 -14.42
C GLY A 120 -15.81 -9.13 -13.66
N ALA A 121 -15.41 -10.40 -13.81
CA ALA A 121 -15.96 -11.51 -13.04
C ALA A 121 -15.62 -11.39 -11.55
N VAL A 122 -14.41 -10.88 -11.26
CA VAL A 122 -13.94 -10.50 -9.92
C VAL A 122 -13.29 -9.13 -9.99
N HIS A 123 -13.11 -8.49 -8.84
CA HIS A 123 -12.47 -7.17 -8.77
C HIS A 123 -10.94 -7.29 -8.74
N ASN A 124 -10.45 -8.27 -8.00
CA ASN A 124 -9.04 -8.55 -7.73
C ASN A 124 -8.87 -10.04 -7.40
N GLY A 125 -7.65 -10.49 -7.14
CA GLY A 125 -7.43 -11.82 -6.60
C GLY A 125 -5.97 -12.20 -6.44
N VAL A 126 -5.76 -13.43 -6.00
CA VAL A 126 -4.44 -14.03 -5.78
C VAL A 126 -4.36 -15.42 -6.42
N ALA A 127 -3.22 -15.71 -7.04
CA ALA A 127 -2.85 -17.04 -7.51
C ALA A 127 -1.75 -17.60 -6.59
N LEU A 128 -2.07 -18.65 -5.83
CA LEU A 128 -1.10 -19.39 -5.03
C LEU A 128 -0.50 -20.49 -5.90
N VAL A 129 0.73 -20.26 -6.37
CA VAL A 129 1.37 -21.08 -7.41
C VAL A 129 2.74 -21.57 -6.97
N ARG A 130 3.13 -22.72 -7.53
CA ARG A 130 4.51 -23.23 -7.53
C ARG A 130 4.74 -24.01 -8.83
N PRO A 131 5.89 -23.84 -9.51
CA PRO A 131 7.05 -23.00 -9.15
C PRO A 131 6.80 -21.48 -9.27
N PRO A 132 7.64 -20.64 -8.64
CA PRO A 132 7.65 -19.18 -8.84
C PRO A 132 8.10 -18.82 -10.28
N GLY A 133 8.10 -17.53 -10.62
CA GLY A 133 8.33 -17.06 -11.98
C GLY A 133 9.27 -15.87 -12.18
N HIS A 134 9.39 -14.92 -11.25
CA HIS A 134 10.00 -13.61 -11.55
C HIS A 134 11.48 -13.65 -12.01
N HIS A 135 12.25 -14.69 -11.66
CA HIS A 135 13.63 -14.88 -12.13
C HIS A 135 13.75 -15.51 -13.52
N SER A 136 12.71 -16.22 -13.97
CA SER A 136 12.75 -16.96 -15.24
C SER A 136 12.93 -16.02 -16.42
N GLN A 137 13.87 -16.37 -17.29
CA GLN A 137 14.28 -15.57 -18.44
C GLN A 137 13.69 -16.14 -19.74
N ARG A 138 13.89 -15.45 -20.86
CA ARG A 138 13.41 -15.89 -22.18
C ARG A 138 13.83 -17.32 -22.53
N ALA A 139 15.02 -17.76 -22.13
CA ALA A 139 15.57 -19.06 -22.50
C ALA A 139 16.29 -19.81 -21.36
N ALA A 140 16.01 -19.43 -20.10
CA ALA A 140 16.67 -20.04 -18.95
C ALA A 140 15.78 -20.08 -17.72
N ALA A 141 15.85 -21.19 -17.00
CA ALA A 141 15.38 -21.29 -15.62
C ALA A 141 16.41 -20.62 -14.70
N ASN A 142 15.95 -20.07 -13.59
CA ASN A 142 16.82 -19.40 -12.62
C ASN A 142 16.07 -19.21 -11.29
N GLY A 143 16.74 -19.32 -10.13
CA GLY A 143 16.15 -18.99 -8.82
C GLY A 143 14.80 -19.67 -8.56
N PHE A 144 14.76 -20.99 -8.70
CA PHE A 144 13.58 -21.85 -8.61
C PHE A 144 12.49 -21.60 -9.67
N CYS A 145 12.64 -20.57 -10.51
CA CYS A 145 11.66 -20.17 -11.49
C CYS A 145 11.86 -20.90 -12.83
N VAL A 146 10.77 -21.41 -13.39
CA VAL A 146 10.79 -22.16 -14.66
C VAL A 146 10.22 -21.32 -15.79
N PHE A 147 8.97 -20.86 -15.68
CA PHE A 147 8.37 -19.89 -16.59
C PHE A 147 7.99 -18.63 -15.82
N ASN A 148 8.07 -17.47 -16.47
CA ASN A 148 7.82 -16.19 -15.83
C ASN A 148 6.33 -15.90 -15.79
N ASN A 149 5.66 -16.39 -14.74
CA ASN A 149 4.21 -16.33 -14.54
C ASN A 149 3.65 -14.91 -14.74
N VAL A 150 4.26 -13.92 -14.08
CA VAL A 150 3.81 -12.53 -14.10
C VAL A 150 4.09 -11.86 -15.44
N ALA A 151 5.24 -12.11 -16.07
CA ALA A 151 5.53 -11.56 -17.39
C ALA A 151 4.61 -12.14 -18.49
N ILE A 152 4.30 -13.44 -18.42
CA ILE A 152 3.33 -14.10 -19.32
C ILE A 152 1.96 -13.44 -19.13
N ALA A 153 1.52 -13.24 -17.88
CA ALA A 153 0.25 -12.59 -17.56
C ALA A 153 0.18 -11.15 -18.09
N ALA A 154 1.28 -10.38 -17.99
CA ALA A 154 1.36 -9.02 -18.55
C ALA A 154 1.27 -9.02 -20.09
N ARG A 155 2.04 -9.89 -20.77
CA ARG A 155 1.99 -10.01 -22.24
C ARG A 155 0.60 -10.45 -22.72
N HIS A 156 -0.03 -11.38 -22.01
CA HIS A 156 -1.39 -11.83 -22.28
C HIS A 156 -2.42 -10.71 -22.13
N ALA A 157 -2.36 -9.94 -21.03
CA ALA A 157 -3.22 -8.79 -20.81
C ALA A 157 -3.13 -7.78 -21.97
N LYS A 158 -1.91 -7.48 -22.42
CA LYS A 158 -1.68 -6.59 -23.57
C LYS A 158 -2.23 -7.16 -24.87
N GLN A 159 -1.94 -8.42 -25.18
CA GLN A 159 -2.31 -9.01 -26.47
C GLN A 159 -3.82 -9.31 -26.58
N LYS A 160 -4.42 -9.86 -25.54
CA LYS A 160 -5.83 -10.29 -25.54
C LYS A 160 -6.80 -9.14 -25.26
N TYR A 161 -6.44 -8.23 -24.35
CA TYR A 161 -7.32 -7.14 -23.90
C TYR A 161 -6.86 -5.74 -24.33
N GLY A 162 -5.71 -5.63 -25.00
CA GLY A 162 -5.25 -4.35 -25.57
C GLY A 162 -4.77 -3.33 -24.54
N LEU A 163 -4.39 -3.77 -23.33
CA LEU A 163 -3.88 -2.87 -22.30
C LEU A 163 -2.61 -2.15 -22.79
N GLN A 164 -2.52 -0.87 -22.44
CA GLN A 164 -1.44 0.05 -22.81
C GLN A 164 -0.53 0.38 -21.63
N ARG A 165 -0.97 0.20 -20.39
CA ARG A 165 -0.18 0.51 -19.18
C ARG A 165 -0.39 -0.55 -18.11
N ILE A 166 0.63 -1.35 -17.83
CA ILE A 166 0.62 -2.37 -16.77
C ILE A 166 1.70 -2.03 -15.75
N LEU A 167 1.33 -1.97 -14.48
CA LEU A 167 2.29 -1.86 -13.39
C LEU A 167 2.57 -3.26 -12.84
N ILE A 168 3.84 -3.65 -12.78
CA ILE A 168 4.30 -4.82 -12.05
C ILE A 168 5.00 -4.32 -10.78
N VAL A 169 4.49 -4.73 -9.62
CA VAL A 169 5.11 -4.48 -8.32
C VAL A 169 5.69 -5.79 -7.82
N ASP A 170 7.00 -5.89 -7.82
CA ASP A 170 7.73 -7.00 -7.22
C ASP A 170 8.21 -6.58 -5.82
N TRP A 171 7.65 -7.24 -4.81
CA TRP A 171 8.02 -7.01 -3.43
C TRP A 171 8.69 -8.23 -2.79
N ASP A 172 9.00 -9.24 -3.61
CA ASP A 172 9.90 -10.33 -3.21
C ASP A 172 11.23 -9.74 -2.75
N VAL A 173 11.92 -10.43 -1.85
CA VAL A 173 13.21 -9.94 -1.36
C VAL A 173 14.33 -10.09 -2.40
N HIS A 174 14.12 -10.89 -3.44
CA HIS A 174 15.06 -11.05 -4.55
C HIS A 174 14.67 -10.17 -5.74
N HIS A 175 15.66 -9.75 -6.50
CA HIS A 175 15.41 -9.01 -7.73
C HIS A 175 14.84 -9.94 -8.80
N GLY A 176 13.62 -9.66 -9.28
CA GLY A 176 13.01 -10.34 -10.44
C GLY A 176 13.65 -9.93 -11.78
N GLN A 177 14.95 -10.21 -11.96
CA GLN A 177 15.71 -9.87 -13.16
C GLN A 177 15.09 -10.43 -14.45
N GLY A 178 14.41 -11.57 -14.38
CA GLY A 178 13.65 -12.12 -15.51
C GLY A 178 12.61 -11.14 -16.04
N ILE A 179 11.79 -10.57 -15.14
CA ILE A 179 10.78 -9.55 -15.48
C ILE A 179 11.47 -8.30 -16.05
N GLN A 180 12.54 -7.82 -15.38
CA GLN A 180 13.31 -6.67 -15.85
C GLN A 180 13.76 -6.85 -17.30
N TYR A 181 14.41 -7.97 -17.63
CA TYR A 181 14.91 -8.21 -18.99
C TYR A 181 13.79 -8.30 -20.04
N ILE A 182 12.62 -8.85 -19.68
CA ILE A 182 11.50 -9.02 -20.62
C ILE A 182 10.87 -7.69 -21.03
N PHE A 183 10.92 -6.68 -20.15
CA PHE A 183 10.28 -5.38 -20.34
C PHE A 183 11.26 -4.20 -20.40
N GLU A 184 12.56 -4.46 -20.42
CA GLU A 184 13.59 -3.42 -20.30
C GLU A 184 13.47 -2.31 -21.36
N ASP A 185 12.95 -2.63 -22.55
CA ASP A 185 12.72 -1.69 -23.65
C ASP A 185 11.23 -1.33 -23.89
N ASP A 186 10.32 -1.76 -23.03
CA ASP A 186 8.86 -1.66 -23.21
C ASP A 186 8.22 -0.61 -22.27
N PRO A 187 7.98 0.64 -22.71
CA PRO A 187 7.42 1.70 -21.86
C PRO A 187 5.95 1.51 -21.47
N SER A 188 5.29 0.47 -21.97
CA SER A 188 3.92 0.16 -21.56
C SER A 188 3.84 -0.71 -20.31
N VAL A 189 4.99 -1.17 -19.79
CA VAL A 189 5.09 -1.92 -18.55
C VAL A 189 6.04 -1.19 -17.62
N LEU A 190 5.52 -0.66 -16.52
CA LEU A 190 6.33 -0.12 -15.43
C LEU A 190 6.63 -1.26 -14.46
N TYR A 191 7.91 -1.62 -14.33
CA TYR A 191 8.38 -2.62 -13.38
C TYR A 191 9.05 -1.93 -12.19
N PHE A 192 8.52 -2.17 -11.00
CA PHE A 192 9.12 -1.76 -9.73
C PHE A 192 9.54 -3.00 -8.95
N SER A 193 10.77 -3.04 -8.47
CA SER A 193 11.26 -4.07 -7.56
C SER A 193 12.06 -3.42 -6.45
N TRP A 194 11.68 -3.69 -5.20
CA TRP A 194 12.70 -3.66 -4.14
C TRP A 194 13.34 -5.03 -4.03
N HIS A 195 14.50 -5.12 -3.39
CA HIS A 195 15.16 -6.39 -3.13
C HIS A 195 16.36 -6.18 -2.21
N ARG A 196 16.76 -7.21 -1.46
CA ARG A 196 18.06 -7.26 -0.80
C ARG A 196 19.14 -7.24 -1.88
N TYR A 197 20.15 -6.40 -1.69
CA TYR A 197 21.22 -6.20 -2.66
C TYR A 197 22.60 -6.20 -2.01
N GLU A 198 22.75 -5.50 -0.88
CA GLU A 198 24.00 -5.40 -0.13
C GLU A 198 25.20 -5.06 -1.03
N HIS A 199 25.01 -4.07 -1.92
CA HIS A 199 25.98 -3.65 -2.91
C HIS A 199 26.41 -4.77 -3.88
N GLY A 200 25.46 -5.60 -4.31
CA GLY A 200 25.69 -6.73 -5.21
C GLY A 200 26.24 -7.98 -4.53
N ASN A 201 26.26 -8.03 -3.19
CA ASN A 201 26.72 -9.19 -2.42
C ASN A 201 25.59 -10.15 -2.01
N PHE A 202 24.35 -9.89 -2.43
CA PHE A 202 23.23 -10.82 -2.28
C PHE A 202 22.81 -11.37 -3.64
N TRP A 203 22.35 -12.63 -3.67
CA TRP A 203 21.92 -13.30 -4.89
C TRP A 203 20.78 -12.49 -5.54
N PRO A 204 20.78 -12.27 -6.88
CA PRO A 204 21.59 -12.92 -7.92
C PRO A 204 22.95 -12.29 -8.25
N PHE A 205 23.47 -11.38 -7.41
CA PHE A 205 24.80 -10.75 -7.59
C PHE A 205 24.95 -9.94 -8.89
N LEU A 206 23.85 -9.31 -9.35
CA LEU A 206 23.80 -8.63 -10.63
C LEU A 206 23.97 -7.11 -10.48
N PRO A 207 24.96 -6.48 -11.17
CA PRO A 207 25.08 -5.03 -11.19
C PRO A 207 23.82 -4.32 -11.72
N GLU A 208 23.10 -4.95 -12.65
CA GLU A 208 21.86 -4.42 -13.21
C GLU A 208 20.65 -4.43 -12.26
N SER A 209 20.81 -4.99 -11.05
CA SER A 209 19.83 -4.87 -9.97
C SER A 209 19.97 -3.54 -9.21
N ASP A 210 21.03 -2.76 -9.43
CA ASP A 210 21.20 -1.47 -8.77
C ASP A 210 20.22 -0.40 -9.31
N ALA A 211 20.11 0.71 -8.56
CA ALA A 211 19.18 1.80 -8.80
C ALA A 211 19.44 2.59 -10.10
N ASP A 212 20.67 2.51 -10.65
CA ASP A 212 21.07 3.22 -11.88
C ASP A 212 20.57 2.52 -13.16
N THR A 213 20.13 1.27 -13.05
CA THR A 213 19.54 0.52 -14.15
C THR A 213 18.05 0.87 -14.29
N VAL A 214 17.78 1.85 -15.14
CA VAL A 214 16.44 2.44 -15.33
C VAL A 214 15.70 1.94 -16.58
N GLY A 215 16.18 0.88 -17.22
CA GLY A 215 15.67 0.39 -18.51
C GLY A 215 16.46 0.91 -19.71
N ARG A 216 16.06 0.50 -20.92
CA ARG A 216 16.81 0.72 -22.16
C ARG A 216 15.93 1.25 -23.28
N GLY A 217 16.53 1.99 -24.21
CA GLY A 217 15.83 2.50 -25.39
C GLY A 217 14.56 3.28 -25.02
N ARG A 218 13.41 2.79 -25.48
CA ARG A 218 12.11 3.42 -25.20
C ARG A 218 11.59 3.15 -23.79
N GLY A 219 12.09 2.11 -23.11
CA GLY A 219 11.73 1.73 -21.75
C GLY A 219 12.53 2.45 -20.66
N GLN A 220 13.41 3.40 -21.01
CA GLN A 220 14.12 4.21 -20.00
C GLN A 220 13.15 4.95 -19.09
N GLY A 221 13.30 4.77 -17.79
CA GLY A 221 12.41 5.22 -16.72
C GLY A 221 11.37 4.19 -16.28
N PHE A 222 11.17 3.10 -17.01
CA PHE A 222 10.11 2.11 -16.74
C PHE A 222 10.61 0.85 -16.01
N THR A 223 11.91 0.79 -15.70
CA THR A 223 12.49 -0.15 -14.73
C THR A 223 12.90 0.65 -13.50
N VAL A 224 12.41 0.27 -12.32
CA VAL A 224 12.66 0.96 -11.05
C VAL A 224 13.14 -0.05 -10.02
N ASN A 225 14.46 -0.15 -9.85
CA ASN A 225 15.08 -0.98 -8.83
C ASN A 225 15.32 -0.18 -7.54
N LEU A 226 14.94 -0.75 -6.40
CA LEU A 226 15.18 -0.21 -5.07
C LEU A 226 16.02 -1.23 -4.25
N PRO A 227 17.35 -1.16 -4.36
CA PRO A 227 18.24 -2.10 -3.70
C PRO A 227 18.39 -1.78 -2.21
N TRP A 228 18.07 -2.74 -1.34
CA TRP A 228 18.36 -2.66 0.09
C TRP A 228 19.81 -3.06 0.35
N ASN A 229 20.61 -2.09 0.79
CA ASN A 229 22.03 -2.29 1.05
C ASN A 229 22.35 -2.76 2.48
N GLN A 230 21.32 -3.01 3.28
CA GLN A 230 21.40 -3.67 4.58
C GLN A 230 20.20 -4.60 4.75
N VAL A 231 20.38 -5.67 5.53
CA VAL A 231 19.28 -6.51 6.02
C VAL A 231 18.51 -5.81 7.14
N GLY A 232 17.38 -6.38 7.54
CA GLY A 232 16.61 -5.90 8.68
C GLY A 232 15.66 -4.74 8.37
N MET A 233 15.41 -4.44 7.09
CA MET A 233 14.40 -3.47 6.68
C MET A 233 13.03 -3.85 7.24
N GLY A 234 12.33 -2.88 7.82
CA GLY A 234 11.05 -3.09 8.50
C GLY A 234 9.89 -2.32 7.87
N ASN A 235 8.76 -2.31 8.60
CA ASN A 235 7.50 -1.67 8.17
C ASN A 235 7.69 -0.22 7.69
N ALA A 236 8.53 0.56 8.38
CA ALA A 236 8.75 1.97 8.07
C ALA A 236 9.51 2.15 6.74
N ASP A 237 10.50 1.30 6.46
CA ASP A 237 11.31 1.34 5.24
C ASP A 237 10.45 1.01 4.01
N TYR A 238 9.60 -0.01 4.15
CA TYR A 238 8.70 -0.46 3.08
C TYR A 238 7.63 0.58 2.77
N LEU A 239 7.03 1.19 3.80
CA LEU A 239 6.11 2.31 3.61
C LEU A 239 6.82 3.52 2.99
N ALA A 240 8.05 3.83 3.38
CA ALA A 240 8.82 4.93 2.78
C ALA A 240 9.08 4.70 1.30
N ALA A 241 9.47 3.48 0.90
CA ALA A 241 9.60 3.10 -0.51
C ALA A 241 8.30 3.30 -1.28
N PHE A 242 7.16 2.88 -0.72
CA PHE A 242 5.85 3.04 -1.36
C PHE A 242 5.47 4.51 -1.51
N LEU A 243 5.56 5.28 -0.42
CA LEU A 243 5.09 6.66 -0.39
C LEU A 243 5.99 7.62 -1.18
N HIS A 244 7.30 7.37 -1.20
CA HIS A 244 8.29 8.30 -1.79
C HIS A 244 8.87 7.84 -3.12
N VAL A 245 8.59 6.62 -3.57
CA VAL A 245 9.04 6.12 -4.88
C VAL A 245 7.86 5.54 -5.66
N LEU A 246 7.32 4.39 -5.24
CA LEU A 246 6.36 3.62 -6.07
C LEU A 246 5.07 4.39 -6.36
N LEU A 247 4.37 4.90 -5.34
CA LEU A 247 3.05 5.53 -5.54
C LEU A 247 3.14 6.81 -6.38
N PRO A 248 4.10 7.74 -6.16
CA PRO A 248 4.28 8.88 -7.06
C PRO A 248 4.38 8.48 -8.54
N LEU A 249 5.19 7.47 -8.83
CA LEU A 249 5.39 6.94 -10.18
C LEU A 249 4.11 6.27 -10.71
N ALA A 250 3.46 5.43 -9.89
CA ALA A 250 2.26 4.71 -10.27
C ALA A 250 1.08 5.64 -10.59
N PHE A 251 0.92 6.74 -9.86
CA PHE A 251 -0.13 7.72 -10.17
C PHE A 251 0.16 8.53 -11.43
N GLU A 252 1.42 8.86 -11.70
CA GLU A 252 1.80 9.51 -12.96
C GLU A 252 1.65 8.55 -14.15
N PHE A 253 1.99 7.27 -13.95
CA PHE A 253 1.84 6.22 -14.96
C PHE A 253 0.38 5.83 -15.23
N ASP A 254 -0.51 5.95 -14.25
CA ASP A 254 -1.94 5.62 -14.37
C ASP A 254 -2.18 4.22 -14.98
N PRO A 255 -1.75 3.13 -14.30
CA PRO A 255 -1.84 1.78 -14.85
C PRO A 255 -3.30 1.34 -15.02
N GLU A 256 -3.53 0.50 -16.02
CA GLU A 256 -4.81 -0.14 -16.30
C GLU A 256 -4.95 -1.49 -15.60
N LEU A 257 -3.85 -2.09 -15.16
CA LEU A 257 -3.77 -3.31 -14.38
C LEU A 257 -2.54 -3.25 -13.47
N VAL A 258 -2.68 -3.72 -12.24
CA VAL A 258 -1.55 -3.95 -11.33
C VAL A 258 -1.35 -5.46 -11.17
N LEU A 259 -0.16 -5.93 -11.51
CA LEU A 259 0.31 -7.27 -11.21
C LEU A 259 1.27 -7.20 -10.03
N VAL A 260 1.15 -8.10 -9.07
CA VAL A 260 2.06 -8.17 -7.92
C VAL A 260 2.82 -9.49 -7.97
N SER A 261 4.14 -9.44 -8.12
CA SER A 261 5.03 -10.57 -7.82
C SER A 261 5.16 -10.63 -6.31
N ALA A 262 4.32 -11.48 -5.72
CA ALA A 262 4.04 -11.49 -4.29
C ALA A 262 4.93 -12.52 -3.56
N GLY A 263 6.21 -12.20 -3.45
CA GLY A 263 7.14 -12.91 -2.57
C GLY A 263 6.98 -12.48 -1.12
N PHE A 264 6.99 -13.43 -0.19
CA PHE A 264 6.87 -13.13 1.25
C PHE A 264 8.14 -13.46 2.05
N ASP A 265 9.26 -13.62 1.35
CA ASP A 265 10.61 -13.70 1.93
C ASP A 265 11.15 -12.34 2.37
N SER A 266 10.48 -11.26 1.99
CA SER A 266 10.66 -9.91 2.55
C SER A 266 10.04 -9.75 3.97
N ALA A 267 9.39 -10.79 4.49
CA ALA A 267 8.78 -10.80 5.82
C ALA A 267 9.76 -11.24 6.92
N ILE A 268 9.43 -10.90 8.17
CA ILE A 268 10.15 -11.34 9.36
C ILE A 268 10.24 -12.87 9.45
N GLY A 269 11.40 -13.36 9.87
CA GLY A 269 11.67 -14.79 10.10
C GLY A 269 12.12 -15.55 8.85
N ASP A 270 12.07 -14.94 7.67
CA ASP A 270 12.54 -15.57 6.44
C ASP A 270 14.07 -15.78 6.43
N PRO A 271 14.57 -16.99 6.12
CA PRO A 271 16.01 -17.29 6.16
C PRO A 271 16.81 -16.57 5.06
N GLU A 272 16.22 -16.34 3.89
CA GLU A 272 16.88 -15.70 2.75
C GLU A 272 16.84 -14.18 2.89
N GLY A 273 15.64 -13.63 3.15
CA GLY A 273 15.47 -12.19 3.16
C GLY A 273 16.10 -11.50 4.37
N GLN A 274 16.02 -12.10 5.55
CA GLN A 274 16.54 -11.53 6.81
C GLN A 274 16.02 -10.11 7.10
N MET A 275 14.80 -9.83 6.61
CA MET A 275 14.10 -8.58 6.82
C MET A 275 13.26 -8.64 8.10
N GLN A 276 12.65 -7.50 8.48
CA GLN A 276 11.91 -7.34 9.74
C GLN A 276 10.51 -6.75 9.52
N ALA A 277 10.02 -6.71 8.27
CA ALA A 277 8.66 -6.30 8.00
C ALA A 277 7.67 -7.36 8.53
N THR A 278 6.64 -6.91 9.23
CA THR A 278 5.65 -7.83 9.79
C THR A 278 4.61 -8.22 8.74
N PRO A 279 3.94 -9.38 8.88
CA PRO A 279 2.87 -9.78 7.97
C PRO A 279 1.79 -8.70 7.76
N GLU A 280 1.47 -7.93 8.81
CA GLU A 280 0.56 -6.79 8.73
C GLU A 280 0.97 -5.75 7.68
N CYS A 281 2.27 -5.56 7.43
CA CYS A 281 2.77 -4.62 6.43
C CYS A 281 2.15 -4.89 5.06
N PHE A 282 2.09 -6.15 4.63
CA PHE A 282 1.53 -6.53 3.33
C PHE A 282 0.03 -6.21 3.20
N ALA A 283 -0.72 -6.15 4.30
CA ALA A 283 -2.10 -5.64 4.27
C ALA A 283 -2.14 -4.16 3.86
N HIS A 284 -1.22 -3.34 4.38
CA HIS A 284 -1.13 -1.91 4.05
C HIS A 284 -0.62 -1.68 2.63
N LEU A 285 0.42 -2.42 2.20
CA LEU A 285 0.94 -2.33 0.84
C LEU A 285 -0.15 -2.68 -0.18
N THR A 286 -0.90 -3.77 0.06
CA THR A 286 -2.06 -4.15 -0.75
C THR A 286 -3.12 -3.06 -0.78
N GLN A 287 -3.47 -2.47 0.38
CA GLN A 287 -4.50 -1.42 0.48
C GLN A 287 -4.11 -0.15 -0.29
N LEU A 288 -2.81 0.19 -0.29
CA LEU A 288 -2.26 1.34 -1.03
C LEU A 288 -2.26 1.11 -2.55
N LEU A 289 -2.17 -0.14 -3.02
CA LEU A 289 -2.28 -0.46 -4.45
C LEU A 289 -3.74 -0.48 -4.94
N GLN A 290 -4.72 -0.79 -4.08
CA GLN A 290 -6.14 -0.93 -4.48
C GLN A 290 -6.79 0.35 -5.04
N VAL A 291 -6.18 1.50 -4.80
CA VAL A 291 -6.63 2.80 -5.35
C VAL A 291 -6.22 2.99 -6.81
N LEU A 292 -5.29 2.18 -7.33
CA LEU A 292 -4.78 2.23 -8.70
C LEU A 292 -5.58 1.30 -9.61
N ALA A 293 -5.52 1.51 -10.93
CA ALA A 293 -6.12 0.64 -11.93
C ALA A 293 -7.61 0.30 -11.68
N GLY A 294 -8.34 1.20 -11.02
CA GLY A 294 -9.71 0.95 -10.58
C GLY A 294 -9.85 -0.32 -9.72
N GLY A 295 -8.80 -0.72 -9.00
CA GLY A 295 -8.76 -1.86 -8.07
C GLY A 295 -8.43 -3.20 -8.71
N ARG A 296 -8.11 -3.20 -10.02
CA ARG A 296 -7.70 -4.39 -10.76
C ARG A 296 -6.30 -4.81 -10.35
N ILE A 297 -6.24 -5.67 -9.34
CA ILE A 297 -5.01 -6.24 -8.78
C ILE A 297 -5.03 -7.76 -8.99
N CYS A 298 -3.95 -8.29 -9.56
CA CYS A 298 -3.67 -9.72 -9.61
C CYS A 298 -2.35 -10.00 -8.91
N ALA A 299 -2.39 -10.63 -7.74
CA ALA A 299 -1.19 -11.08 -7.03
C ALA A 299 -0.85 -12.52 -7.42
N VAL A 300 0.43 -12.81 -7.65
CA VAL A 300 0.93 -14.15 -7.97
C VAL A 300 2.04 -14.47 -6.97
N LEU A 301 1.89 -15.59 -6.25
CA LEU A 301 2.87 -16.01 -5.24
C LEU A 301 4.24 -16.27 -5.89
N GLU A 302 5.31 -15.69 -5.33
CA GLU A 302 6.71 -15.90 -5.71
C GLU A 302 7.46 -16.64 -4.58
N GLY A 303 8.42 -16.00 -3.91
CA GLY A 303 9.21 -16.51 -2.78
C GLY A 303 8.51 -16.47 -1.41
N GLY A 304 9.28 -16.68 -0.35
CA GLY A 304 8.80 -16.86 1.03
C GLY A 304 8.98 -18.28 1.53
N TYR A 305 9.96 -18.47 2.40
CA TYR A 305 10.52 -19.76 2.79
C TYR A 305 10.35 -20.05 4.29
N HIS A 306 10.05 -19.03 5.10
CA HIS A 306 9.54 -19.24 6.46
C HIS A 306 8.02 -19.47 6.45
N LEU A 307 7.61 -20.75 6.51
CA LEU A 307 6.23 -21.21 6.30
C LEU A 307 5.16 -20.46 7.12
N GLU A 308 5.44 -20.16 8.39
CA GLU A 308 4.49 -19.43 9.23
C GLU A 308 4.35 -17.96 8.78
N SER A 309 5.47 -17.31 8.47
CA SER A 309 5.47 -15.90 8.03
C SER A 309 4.82 -15.76 6.66
N LEU A 310 5.10 -16.71 5.76
CA LEU A 310 4.42 -16.87 4.47
C LEU A 310 2.90 -16.98 4.66
N ALA A 311 2.43 -17.94 5.46
CA ALA A 311 1.01 -18.17 5.65
C ALA A 311 0.31 -16.95 6.25
N GLN A 312 0.92 -16.30 7.25
CA GLN A 312 0.39 -15.07 7.85
C GLN A 312 0.32 -13.92 6.84
N SER A 313 1.37 -13.70 6.04
CA SER A 313 1.44 -12.61 5.07
C SER A 313 0.45 -12.78 3.91
N VAL A 314 0.29 -14.01 3.42
CA VAL A 314 -0.76 -14.36 2.44
C VAL A 314 -2.15 -14.06 3.00
N CYS A 315 -2.41 -14.42 4.27
CA CYS A 315 -3.69 -14.12 4.92
C CYS A 315 -3.95 -12.61 5.01
N MET A 316 -2.93 -11.82 5.38
CA MET A 316 -3.03 -10.36 5.48
C MET A 316 -3.33 -9.71 4.14
N MET A 317 -2.69 -10.17 3.05
CA MET A 317 -3.02 -9.73 1.69
C MET A 317 -4.47 -10.08 1.34
N VAL A 318 -4.88 -11.34 1.50
CA VAL A 318 -6.22 -11.80 1.10
C VAL A 318 -7.32 -11.10 1.88
N GLN A 319 -7.13 -10.85 3.18
CA GLN A 319 -8.04 -10.04 3.99
C GLN A 319 -8.24 -8.64 3.39
N THR A 320 -7.15 -7.95 3.02
CA THR A 320 -7.24 -6.64 2.37
C THR A 320 -7.92 -6.72 1.00
N LEU A 321 -7.62 -7.74 0.19
CA LEU A 321 -8.28 -7.95 -1.11
C LEU A 321 -9.79 -8.13 -0.97
N LEU A 322 -10.23 -8.84 0.07
CA LEU A 322 -11.63 -9.02 0.46
C LEU A 322 -12.28 -7.76 1.07
N GLY A 323 -11.50 -6.70 1.31
CA GLY A 323 -11.98 -5.43 1.84
C GLY A 323 -12.09 -5.38 3.37
N ASP A 324 -11.42 -6.29 4.09
CA ASP A 324 -11.34 -6.24 5.55
C ASP A 324 -10.53 -5.02 6.03
N PRO A 325 -10.79 -4.52 7.25
CA PRO A 325 -9.97 -3.48 7.86
C PRO A 325 -8.48 -3.86 7.93
N THR A 326 -7.60 -2.96 7.51
CA THR A 326 -6.17 -3.11 7.76
C THR A 326 -5.88 -3.14 9.27
N PRO A 327 -4.97 -4.03 9.73
CA PRO A 327 -4.53 -4.07 11.11
C PRO A 327 -3.71 -2.82 11.49
N PRO A 328 -3.45 -2.55 12.78
CA PRO A 328 -2.46 -1.54 13.16
C PRO A 328 -1.05 -2.03 12.83
N LEU A 329 -0.17 -1.13 12.37
CA LEU A 329 1.24 -1.46 12.18
C LEU A 329 2.03 -1.33 13.47
N PRO A 330 2.73 -2.39 13.92
CA PRO A 330 3.63 -2.31 15.05
C PRO A 330 4.92 -1.56 14.69
N GLY A 331 5.62 -1.09 15.72
CA GLY A 331 6.92 -0.44 15.59
C GLY A 331 6.85 1.07 15.37
N LEU A 332 8.02 1.72 15.47
CA LEU A 332 8.18 3.14 15.16
C LEU A 332 8.24 3.33 13.64
N MET A 333 7.51 4.32 13.12
CA MET A 333 7.51 4.66 11.70
C MET A 333 8.69 5.58 11.35
N VAL A 334 9.90 5.07 11.57
CA VAL A 334 11.17 5.75 11.31
C VAL A 334 11.96 4.88 10.34
N PRO A 335 12.09 5.27 9.07
CA PRO A 335 12.95 4.57 8.12
C PRO A 335 14.40 4.61 8.61
N CYS A 336 15.13 3.52 8.42
CA CYS A 336 16.54 3.45 8.72
C CYS A 336 17.37 4.27 7.72
N GLN A 337 18.59 4.60 8.10
CA GLN A 337 19.51 5.38 7.28
C GLN A 337 19.77 4.72 5.92
N SER A 338 20.06 3.42 5.88
CA SER A 338 20.33 2.70 4.63
C SER A 338 19.14 2.70 3.69
N ALA A 339 17.91 2.58 4.21
CA ALA A 339 16.71 2.68 3.38
C ALA A 339 16.57 4.08 2.75
N LEU A 340 16.84 5.15 3.51
CA LEU A 340 16.80 6.52 3.00
C LEU A 340 17.86 6.76 1.92
N GLU A 341 19.06 6.18 2.04
CA GLU A 341 20.11 6.25 1.02
C GLU A 341 19.70 5.52 -0.26
N SER A 342 19.10 4.33 -0.14
CA SER A 342 18.54 3.61 -1.28
C SER A 342 17.41 4.40 -1.95
N ILE A 343 16.43 4.89 -1.18
CA ILE A 343 15.33 5.73 -1.68
C ILE A 343 15.87 6.97 -2.40
N GLN A 344 16.86 7.65 -1.83
CA GLN A 344 17.49 8.82 -2.45
C GLN A 344 18.18 8.46 -3.77
N SER A 345 18.88 7.33 -3.82
CA SER A 345 19.58 6.86 -5.02
C SER A 345 18.59 6.57 -6.15
N VAL A 346 17.51 5.83 -5.87
CA VAL A 346 16.44 5.56 -6.85
C VAL A 346 15.77 6.84 -7.32
N ARG A 347 15.41 7.72 -6.40
CA ARG A 347 14.79 9.01 -6.76
C ARG A 347 15.70 9.82 -7.68
N THR A 348 17.00 9.83 -7.41
CA THR A 348 18.00 10.52 -8.25
C THR A 348 18.04 9.92 -9.65
N ALA A 349 18.12 8.59 -9.77
CA ALA A 349 18.15 7.89 -11.05
C ALA A 349 16.85 8.09 -11.86
N GLN A 350 15.70 8.15 -11.20
CA GLN A 350 14.39 8.25 -11.85
C GLN A 350 13.92 9.69 -12.13
N THR A 351 14.49 10.70 -11.46
CA THR A 351 14.11 12.11 -11.62
C THR A 351 14.08 12.61 -13.08
N PRO A 352 15.03 12.23 -13.96
CA PRO A 352 14.99 12.65 -15.37
C PRO A 352 13.76 12.15 -16.14
N HIS A 353 13.13 11.08 -15.67
CA HIS A 353 12.07 10.36 -16.37
C HIS A 353 10.66 10.68 -15.85
N TRP A 354 10.54 11.12 -14.59
CA TRP A 354 9.25 11.25 -13.90
C TRP A 354 9.04 12.63 -13.27
N THR A 355 7.98 13.30 -13.70
CA THR A 355 7.67 14.66 -13.23
C THR A 355 7.21 14.69 -11.78
N SER A 356 6.62 13.61 -11.28
CA SER A 356 6.28 13.39 -9.87
C SER A 356 7.50 13.40 -8.94
N LEU A 357 8.71 13.09 -9.45
CA LEU A 357 9.95 13.07 -8.66
C LEU A 357 10.80 14.35 -8.80
N GLN A 358 10.58 15.14 -9.85
CA GLN A 358 11.34 16.39 -10.16
C GLN A 358 11.19 17.51 -9.12
N GLN A 359 10.34 17.31 -8.11
CA GLN A 359 9.98 18.28 -7.08
C GLN A 359 11.08 18.57 -6.05
N ASN A 360 12.25 17.91 -6.16
CA ASN A 360 13.38 18.05 -5.21
C ASN A 360 14.57 18.88 -5.72
N VAL A 361 14.53 19.42 -6.95
CA VAL A 361 15.70 20.14 -7.51
C VAL A 361 15.62 21.64 -7.19
N ALA A 362 15.98 22.02 -5.97
CA ALA A 362 16.48 23.37 -5.73
C ALA A 362 17.97 23.39 -6.08
N PRO A 363 18.47 24.36 -6.88
CA PRO A 363 19.90 24.49 -7.12
C PRO A 363 20.56 24.95 -5.81
N VAL A 364 21.53 24.18 -5.31
CA VAL A 364 22.39 24.59 -4.20
C VAL A 364 23.21 25.80 -4.69
N LEU A 365 22.73 27.00 -4.41
CA LEU A 365 23.52 28.22 -4.53
C LEU A 365 24.50 28.25 -3.34
N SER A 366 25.71 27.76 -3.59
CA SER A 366 26.84 27.98 -2.69
C SER A 366 27.18 29.47 -2.68
N SER A 367 26.86 30.17 -1.60
CA SER A 367 27.56 31.41 -1.25
C SER A 367 28.11 31.30 0.16
N SER A 368 29.40 30.96 0.21
CA SER A 368 30.27 31.08 1.36
C SER A 368 30.30 32.53 1.87
N THR A 369 29.99 32.73 3.13
CA THR A 369 30.61 33.79 3.94
C THR A 369 30.63 33.36 5.39
N HIS A 370 31.83 33.11 5.89
CA HIS A 370 32.14 32.93 7.31
C HIS A 370 31.76 34.16 8.13
N SER A 371 31.25 33.95 9.35
CA SER A 371 31.89 34.44 10.58
C SER A 371 31.27 33.78 11.83
N PRO A 372 32.05 33.62 12.92
CA PRO A 372 31.73 32.73 14.04
C PRO A 372 31.11 33.49 15.22
N GLU A 373 30.28 32.81 16.01
CA GLU A 373 30.27 32.91 17.49
C GLU A 373 29.27 31.90 18.06
N GLY A 374 29.73 31.17 19.08
CA GLY A 374 29.13 29.91 19.50
C GLY A 374 28.11 30.02 20.63
N SER A 375 27.46 28.89 20.89
CA SER A 375 27.28 28.38 22.24
C SER A 375 26.99 26.88 22.19
N SER A 376 27.57 26.20 23.17
CA SER A 376 27.73 24.75 23.35
C SER A 376 26.44 23.94 23.41
N LEU A 377 26.41 22.83 22.65
CA LEU A 377 25.55 21.67 22.92
C LEU A 377 26.33 20.62 23.73
N PRO A 378 25.71 19.86 24.64
CA PRO A 378 26.39 18.78 25.33
C PRO A 378 26.58 17.57 24.41
N VAL A 379 27.79 17.04 24.47
CA VAL A 379 28.25 15.77 23.88
C VAL A 379 27.41 14.62 24.44
N LEU A 380 26.72 13.89 23.56
CA LEU A 380 26.26 12.52 23.81
C LEU A 380 27.20 11.58 23.09
N ALA A 381 27.79 10.67 23.87
CA ALA A 381 28.84 9.76 23.44
C ALA A 381 28.35 8.72 22.43
N ASP A 382 29.29 8.35 21.56
CA ASP A 382 29.17 7.43 20.44
C ASP A 382 28.76 5.99 20.78
N SER A 383 28.11 5.41 19.77
CA SER A 383 28.22 4.03 19.28
C SER A 383 28.06 2.89 20.28
N SER A 384 26.86 2.30 20.31
CA SER A 384 26.69 0.87 20.61
C SER A 384 26.37 0.13 19.32
N THR A 385 27.33 -0.68 18.87
CA THR A 385 27.16 -1.74 17.87
C THR A 385 25.94 -2.59 18.20
N CYS A 386 25.02 -2.75 17.24
CA CYS A 386 23.92 -3.71 17.33
C CYS A 386 24.50 -5.13 17.30
N THR A 387 24.70 -5.72 18.47
CA THR A 387 24.81 -7.17 18.59
C THR A 387 23.40 -7.75 18.62
N VAL A 388 23.07 -8.50 17.58
CA VAL A 388 21.82 -9.24 17.41
C VAL A 388 21.67 -10.22 18.58
N ALA A 389 20.56 -10.11 19.32
CA ALA A 389 20.14 -11.15 20.25
C ALA A 389 18.98 -11.91 19.58
N GLU A 390 19.20 -13.20 19.33
CA GLU A 390 18.25 -14.15 18.72
C GLU A 390 16.94 -14.35 19.52
N ASP A 391 16.80 -13.74 20.70
CA ASP A 391 15.69 -13.99 21.65
C ASP A 391 14.43 -13.11 21.46
N SER A 392 14.24 -12.44 20.31
CA SER A 392 13.12 -11.49 20.12
C SER A 392 12.19 -11.76 18.93
N LEU A 393 12.35 -12.88 18.21
CA LEU A 393 11.50 -13.26 17.06
C LEU A 393 10.08 -13.71 17.45
N SER A 394 9.88 -14.27 18.64
CA SER A 394 8.63 -14.91 19.05
C SER A 394 7.41 -13.97 19.23
N PRO A 395 7.50 -12.75 19.82
CA PRO A 395 6.29 -12.01 20.17
C PRO A 395 5.49 -11.47 18.96
N CYS A 396 6.14 -11.24 17.81
CA CYS A 396 5.48 -10.65 16.64
C CYS A 396 4.72 -11.69 15.81
N LEU A 397 5.18 -12.94 15.75
CA LEU A 397 4.51 -14.03 15.03
C LEU A 397 3.47 -14.76 15.90
N ASP A 398 3.65 -14.79 17.23
CA ASP A 398 2.81 -15.55 18.16
C ASP A 398 1.35 -15.05 18.26
N ARG A 399 1.06 -13.80 17.88
CA ARG A 399 -0.31 -13.24 17.81
C ARG A 399 -0.44 -12.15 16.73
N PRO A 400 -0.93 -12.50 15.53
CA PRO A 400 -1.25 -11.49 14.52
C PRO A 400 -2.26 -10.50 15.08
N CYS A 401 -2.03 -9.21 14.83
CA CYS A 401 -2.91 -8.15 15.30
C CYS A 401 -4.20 -8.14 14.49
N HIS A 402 -5.18 -8.97 14.89
CA HIS A 402 -6.48 -8.98 14.22
C HIS A 402 -7.33 -7.78 14.60
N ARG A 403 -7.78 -7.05 13.57
CA ARG A 403 -8.94 -6.16 13.68
C ARG A 403 -10.19 -6.95 13.28
N PRO A 404 -11.14 -7.18 14.19
CA PRO A 404 -12.42 -7.76 13.82
C PRO A 404 -13.10 -6.87 12.79
N THR A 405 -13.66 -7.47 11.74
CA THR A 405 -14.48 -6.74 10.76
C THR A 405 -15.79 -6.30 11.44
N PRO A 406 -16.09 -5.00 11.54
CA PRO A 406 -17.34 -4.53 12.13
C PRO A 406 -18.56 -5.05 11.34
N PRO A 407 -19.70 -5.30 12.01
CA PRO A 407 -20.90 -5.80 11.34
C PRO A 407 -21.46 -4.78 10.33
N ILE A 408 -21.26 -3.49 10.56
CA ILE A 408 -21.66 -2.41 9.66
C ILE A 408 -20.40 -1.82 9.01
N CYS A 409 -20.25 -2.07 7.71
CA CYS A 409 -19.14 -1.55 6.91
C CYS A 409 -19.18 -0.01 6.82
N ILE A 410 -20.36 0.56 6.59
CA ILE A 410 -20.54 1.99 6.54
C ILE A 410 -21.95 2.39 6.96
N ALA A 411 -22.05 3.50 7.70
CA ALA A 411 -23.32 4.13 8.05
C ALA A 411 -23.36 5.60 7.61
N VAL A 412 -24.51 6.07 7.15
CA VAL A 412 -24.73 7.44 6.70
C VAL A 412 -25.88 8.05 7.49
N ALA A 413 -25.65 9.23 8.06
CA ALA A 413 -26.69 10.03 8.70
C ALA A 413 -26.82 11.38 8.00
N LEU A 414 -28.04 11.67 7.53
CA LEU A 414 -28.38 12.95 6.93
C LEU A 414 -29.00 13.90 7.96
N ALA A 415 -28.70 15.19 7.82
CA ALA A 415 -29.19 16.25 8.69
C ALA A 415 -30.71 16.37 8.55
N VAL A 416 -31.22 16.43 7.32
CA VAL A 416 -32.65 16.42 7.02
C VAL A 416 -33.21 14.99 7.06
N SER A 417 -34.19 14.77 7.93
CA SER A 417 -34.87 13.47 8.03
C SER A 417 -35.76 13.23 6.80
N GLY A 418 -35.65 12.04 6.19
CA GLY A 418 -36.46 11.66 5.03
C GLY A 418 -35.86 12.02 3.66
N ALA A 419 -34.67 12.61 3.60
CA ALA A 419 -33.91 12.73 2.35
C ALA A 419 -33.43 11.32 1.92
N ALA A 420 -33.73 10.91 0.69
CA ALA A 420 -33.28 9.62 0.17
C ALA A 420 -31.99 9.80 -0.64
N LEU A 421 -30.93 9.11 -0.23
CA LEU A 421 -29.68 9.03 -0.98
C LEU A 421 -29.59 7.64 -1.61
N ASP A 422 -29.38 7.59 -2.93
CA ASP A 422 -29.16 6.33 -3.66
C ASP A 422 -27.77 5.78 -3.32
N LEU A 423 -27.72 4.99 -2.25
CA LEU A 423 -26.51 4.44 -1.64
C LEU A 423 -26.26 3.00 -2.12
N PRO A 424 -24.98 2.57 -2.14
CA PRO A 424 -24.65 1.18 -2.42
C PRO A 424 -25.38 0.19 -1.50
N PRO A 425 -25.67 -1.04 -1.98
CA PRO A 425 -26.18 -2.11 -1.12
C PRO A 425 -25.22 -2.36 0.06
N GLY A 426 -25.75 -2.44 1.28
CA GLY A 426 -24.95 -2.68 2.50
C GLY A 426 -24.56 -1.42 3.28
N VAL A 427 -24.87 -0.22 2.75
CA VAL A 427 -24.76 1.02 3.53
C VAL A 427 -25.97 1.18 4.46
N LEU A 428 -25.72 1.35 5.76
CA LEU A 428 -26.77 1.59 6.75
C LEU A 428 -27.20 3.06 6.71
N HIS A 429 -28.51 3.33 6.54
CA HIS A 429 -29.06 4.66 6.76
C HIS A 429 -29.42 4.84 8.25
N GLN A 430 -28.68 5.69 8.95
CA GLN A 430 -28.82 5.91 10.38
C GLN A 430 -29.79 7.07 10.64
N GLU A 431 -31.00 6.73 11.11
CA GLU A 431 -31.99 7.71 11.58
C GLU A 431 -32.01 7.84 13.11
N GLY A 432 -31.35 6.92 13.83
CA GLY A 432 -31.23 6.98 15.29
C GLY A 432 -30.34 8.15 15.72
N SER A 433 -30.75 8.85 16.78
CA SER A 433 -30.03 9.97 17.39
C SER A 433 -29.68 9.64 18.83
N ALA A 434 -28.55 10.17 19.31
CA ALA A 434 -28.26 10.22 20.74
C ALA A 434 -29.39 10.92 21.51
N LEU A 435 -29.52 10.61 22.80
CA LEU A 435 -30.51 11.25 23.68
C LEU A 435 -30.34 12.76 23.62
N ARG A 436 -31.46 13.49 23.51
CA ARG A 436 -31.44 14.96 23.38
C ARG A 436 -30.70 15.61 24.55
N GLU A 437 -30.91 15.14 25.77
CA GLU A 437 -30.22 15.62 26.97
C GLU A 437 -28.70 15.42 26.91
N GLU A 438 -28.23 14.29 26.39
CA GLU A 438 -26.80 14.01 26.20
C GLU A 438 -26.23 14.90 25.10
N THR A 439 -26.94 15.04 23.99
CA THR A 439 -26.54 15.90 22.87
C THR A 439 -26.41 17.36 23.30
N GLU A 440 -27.41 17.88 24.03
CA GLU A 440 -27.38 19.21 24.61
C GLU A 440 -26.25 19.36 25.65
N ALA A 441 -25.93 18.30 26.40
CA ALA A 441 -24.82 18.31 27.36
C ALA A 441 -23.46 18.46 26.69
N TRP A 442 -23.23 17.76 25.58
CA TRP A 442 -22.02 17.90 24.77
C TRP A 442 -21.96 19.23 24.01
N ALA A 443 -23.11 19.73 23.54
CA ALA A 443 -23.21 21.00 22.84
C ALA A 443 -23.09 22.24 23.77
N ARG A 444 -23.01 22.08 25.10
CA ARG A 444 -23.07 23.19 26.08
C ARG A 444 -22.15 24.37 25.75
N LEU A 445 -20.92 24.10 25.34
CA LEU A 445 -19.92 25.13 25.02
C LEU A 445 -20.22 25.89 23.72
N HIS A 446 -21.04 25.31 22.84
CA HIS A 446 -21.38 25.84 21.52
C HIS A 446 -22.89 26.09 21.37
N LYS A 447 -23.64 26.17 22.48
CA LYS A 447 -25.11 26.18 22.47
C LYS A 447 -25.73 27.31 21.64
N SER A 448 -25.05 28.44 21.49
CA SER A 448 -25.50 29.57 20.66
C SER A 448 -25.33 29.35 19.15
N GLN A 449 -24.60 28.30 18.74
CA GLN A 449 -24.28 27.98 17.35
C GLN A 449 -25.15 26.87 16.76
N PHE A 450 -26.01 26.24 17.58
CA PHE A 450 -26.90 25.17 17.16
C PHE A 450 -28.37 25.62 17.20
N GLN A 451 -29.10 25.45 16.09
CA GLN A 451 -30.56 25.46 16.08
C GLN A 451 -31.11 24.05 16.44
N ASP A 452 -32.43 23.91 16.60
CA ASP A 452 -33.06 22.63 16.98
C ASP A 452 -32.75 21.51 15.95
N ASP A 453 -32.77 21.83 14.66
CA ASP A 453 -32.44 20.88 13.59
C ASP A 453 -30.95 20.52 13.59
N ASP A 454 -30.07 21.47 13.90
CA ASP A 454 -28.63 21.21 14.02
C ASP A 454 -28.31 20.33 15.23
N LEU A 455 -29.07 20.46 16.33
CA LEU A 455 -28.95 19.57 17.49
C LEU A 455 -29.37 18.14 17.14
N ALA A 456 -30.41 17.96 16.31
CA ALA A 456 -30.79 16.63 15.83
C ALA A 456 -29.69 16.01 14.95
N ALA A 457 -29.12 16.78 14.02
CA ALA A 457 -27.99 16.34 13.17
C ALA A 457 -26.74 15.97 14.00
N LEU A 458 -26.43 16.77 15.04
CA LEU A 458 -25.36 16.47 15.99
C LEU A 458 -25.63 15.17 16.75
N GLY A 459 -26.86 14.95 17.20
CA GLY A 459 -27.26 13.72 17.89
C GLY A 459 -27.08 12.46 17.03
N LYS A 460 -27.39 12.54 15.73
CA LYS A 460 -27.10 11.45 14.77
C LYS A 460 -25.58 11.25 14.59
N SER A 461 -24.82 12.34 14.49
CA SER A 461 -23.35 12.31 14.33
C SER A 461 -22.65 11.66 15.54
N LEU A 462 -23.12 11.95 16.75
CA LEU A 462 -22.63 11.32 17.99
C LEU A 462 -22.94 9.81 18.02
N CYS A 463 -24.13 9.41 17.58
CA CYS A 463 -24.49 7.99 17.49
C CYS A 463 -23.59 7.21 16.52
N LEU A 464 -23.27 7.81 15.37
CA LEU A 464 -22.31 7.24 14.42
C LEU A 464 -20.90 7.13 15.01
N LEU A 465 -20.43 8.18 15.69
CA LEU A 465 -19.12 8.19 16.34
C LEU A 465 -19.01 7.09 17.40
N ASP A 466 -20.00 6.99 18.29
CA ASP A 466 -20.03 5.96 19.34
C ASP A 466 -20.05 4.56 18.71
N GLY A 467 -20.83 4.35 17.63
CA GLY A 467 -20.82 3.10 16.88
C GLY A 467 -19.46 2.72 16.29
N ILE A 468 -18.65 3.69 15.87
CA ILE A 468 -17.26 3.45 15.42
C ILE A 468 -16.35 3.10 16.61
N LEU A 469 -16.46 3.85 17.71
CA LEU A 469 -15.65 3.65 18.91
C LEU A 469 -15.92 2.29 19.57
N ASP A 470 -17.17 1.83 19.54
CA ASP A 470 -17.63 0.52 20.04
C ASP A 470 -17.37 -0.63 19.05
N GLY A 471 -16.83 -0.34 17.86
CA GLY A 471 -16.50 -1.35 16.85
C GLY A 471 -17.71 -1.96 16.13
N GLN A 472 -18.88 -1.33 16.22
CA GLN A 472 -20.09 -1.76 15.48
C GLN A 472 -20.10 -1.23 14.05
N ILE A 473 -19.54 -0.05 13.83
CA ILE A 473 -19.45 0.62 12.54
C ILE A 473 -17.97 0.77 12.18
N ARG A 474 -17.61 0.46 10.93
CA ARG A 474 -16.23 0.70 10.45
C ARG A 474 -16.05 2.16 10.07
N SER A 475 -16.82 2.65 9.11
CA SER A 475 -16.75 4.03 8.64
C SER A 475 -18.12 4.70 8.71
N ALA A 476 -18.18 6.02 8.80
CA ALA A 476 -19.44 6.72 8.75
C ALA A 476 -19.35 8.07 8.04
N ILE A 477 -20.51 8.53 7.56
CA ILE A 477 -20.68 9.86 6.98
C ILE A 477 -21.81 10.54 7.72
N ALA A 478 -21.54 11.71 8.26
CA ALA A 478 -22.55 12.58 8.87
C ALA A 478 -22.63 13.86 8.05
N THR A 479 -23.84 14.35 7.80
CA THR A 479 -24.02 15.66 7.17
C THR A 479 -24.48 16.69 8.19
N THR A 480 -24.08 17.93 8.01
CA THR A 480 -24.45 19.04 8.90
C THR A 480 -24.54 20.34 8.12
N THR A 481 -25.17 21.36 8.70
CA THR A 481 -25.29 22.68 8.09
C THR A 481 -23.96 23.43 8.11
N ALA A 482 -23.78 24.36 7.18
CA ALA A 482 -22.58 25.20 7.09
C ALA A 482 -22.27 25.92 8.43
N LEU A 483 -23.31 26.47 9.06
CA LEU A 483 -23.22 27.21 10.32
C LEU A 483 -22.83 26.31 11.50
N ALA A 484 -23.31 25.06 11.53
CA ALA A 484 -23.07 24.13 12.61
C ALA A 484 -21.81 23.26 12.41
N THR A 485 -21.17 23.28 11.23
CA THR A 485 -20.06 22.36 10.90
C THR A 485 -18.89 22.46 11.88
N ALA A 486 -18.40 23.67 12.16
CA ALA A 486 -17.28 23.88 13.09
C ALA A 486 -17.63 23.47 14.53
N ALA A 487 -18.84 23.82 14.99
CA ALA A 487 -19.35 23.44 16.30
C ALA A 487 -19.48 21.92 16.46
N THR A 488 -20.05 21.27 15.44
CA THR A 488 -20.22 19.81 15.36
C THR A 488 -18.87 19.12 15.43
N LEU A 489 -17.91 19.58 14.63
CA LEU A 489 -16.53 19.08 14.64
C LEU A 489 -15.90 19.19 16.03
N GLY A 490 -16.02 20.34 16.69
CA GLY A 490 -15.51 20.55 18.05
C GLY A 490 -16.10 19.56 19.06
N VAL A 491 -17.42 19.33 19.01
CA VAL A 491 -18.10 18.38 19.89
C VAL A 491 -17.66 16.93 19.62
N LEU A 492 -17.56 16.51 18.35
CA LEU A 492 -17.13 15.17 17.98
C LEU A 492 -15.70 14.88 18.45
N ILE A 493 -14.80 15.86 18.36
CA ILE A 493 -13.43 15.73 18.86
C ILE A 493 -13.42 15.56 20.38
N GLN A 494 -14.18 16.39 21.10
CA GLN A 494 -14.29 16.29 22.56
C GLN A 494 -14.83 14.92 22.99
N ARG A 495 -15.86 14.40 22.30
CA ARG A 495 -16.42 13.06 22.55
C ARG A 495 -15.37 11.97 22.29
N CYS A 496 -14.67 12.03 21.15
CA CYS A 496 -13.64 11.05 20.80
C CYS A 496 -12.48 11.04 21.81
N VAL A 497 -12.03 12.20 22.28
CA VAL A 497 -10.91 12.32 23.23
C VAL A 497 -11.33 11.91 24.65
N ALA A 498 -12.61 12.10 25.01
CA ALA A 498 -13.17 11.59 26.25
C ALA A 498 -13.22 10.05 26.27
N HIS A 499 -13.36 9.42 25.10
CA HIS A 499 -13.22 7.98 24.95
C HIS A 499 -11.75 7.57 25.16
N ARG A 500 -11.46 6.88 26.26
CA ARG A 500 -10.09 6.72 26.79
C ARG A 500 -9.14 6.10 25.77
N GLY A 501 -7.96 6.71 25.64
CA GLY A 501 -6.80 6.15 24.95
C GLY A 501 -6.70 6.44 23.46
N GLN A 502 -7.72 7.07 22.86
CA GLN A 502 -7.75 7.31 21.41
C GLN A 502 -6.77 8.40 20.97
N ARG A 503 -6.06 8.13 19.87
CA ARG A 503 -5.33 9.10 19.06
C ARG A 503 -6.17 9.45 17.84
N LEU A 504 -6.41 10.74 17.63
CA LEU A 504 -7.30 11.23 16.58
C LEU A 504 -6.52 12.05 15.55
N LEU A 505 -6.63 11.67 14.28
CA LEU A 505 -6.23 12.53 13.17
C LEU A 505 -7.44 13.32 12.68
N CYS A 506 -7.39 14.64 12.81
CA CYS A 506 -8.39 15.55 12.28
C CYS A 506 -7.89 16.14 10.96
N VAL A 507 -8.60 15.87 9.86
CA VAL A 507 -8.35 16.50 8.56
C VAL A 507 -9.48 17.47 8.28
N ALA A 508 -9.24 18.76 8.51
CA ALA A 508 -10.21 19.82 8.32
C ALA A 508 -9.94 20.55 7.01
N LEU A 509 -10.94 20.60 6.12
CA LEU A 509 -10.84 21.23 4.81
C LEU A 509 -11.83 22.39 4.68
N GLY A 510 -11.35 23.50 4.11
CA GLY A 510 -12.14 24.72 3.95
C GLY A 510 -11.97 25.70 5.09
N GLN A 511 -12.91 26.64 5.22
CA GLN A 511 -12.89 27.68 6.24
C GLN A 511 -13.35 27.14 7.61
N LEU A 512 -12.61 26.15 8.13
CA LEU A 512 -12.83 25.55 9.45
C LEU A 512 -11.73 25.96 10.41
N ASP A 513 -12.08 26.80 11.38
CA ASP A 513 -11.17 27.21 12.43
C ASP A 513 -10.98 26.06 13.44
N ARG A 514 -9.76 25.91 13.96
CA ARG A 514 -9.47 24.94 15.01
C ARG A 514 -10.27 25.30 16.28
N PRO A 515 -10.93 24.33 16.94
CA PRO A 515 -11.56 24.57 18.24
C PRO A 515 -10.53 25.02 19.30
N LEU A 516 -10.81 26.13 19.98
CA LEU A 516 -9.91 26.78 20.95
C LEU A 516 -9.56 25.89 22.16
N ASP A 517 -10.45 24.97 22.53
CA ASP A 517 -10.33 24.14 23.73
C ASP A 517 -9.52 22.84 23.52
N LEU A 518 -8.91 22.66 22.34
CA LEU A 518 -8.09 21.47 22.07
C LEU A 518 -6.74 21.56 22.78
N ALA A 519 -6.65 20.93 23.95
CA ALA A 519 -5.40 20.78 24.69
C ALA A 519 -4.30 20.14 23.84
N GLY A 520 -3.09 20.72 23.83
CA GLY A 520 -1.91 20.21 23.14
C GLY A 520 -1.30 18.97 23.81
N ASN A 521 -2.10 17.95 24.09
CA ASN A 521 -1.71 16.73 24.82
C ASN A 521 -1.03 15.67 23.93
N GLY A 522 -0.79 15.97 22.65
CA GLY A 522 -0.16 15.06 21.67
C GLY A 522 -1.04 13.92 21.18
N ARG A 523 -2.32 13.85 21.59
CA ARG A 523 -3.29 12.82 21.15
C ARG A 523 -4.09 13.22 19.93
N ILE A 524 -3.97 14.47 19.48
CA ILE A 524 -4.70 15.01 18.35
C ILE A 524 -3.68 15.57 17.37
N LEU A 525 -3.72 15.09 16.14
CA LEU A 525 -3.02 15.71 15.02
C LEU A 525 -4.05 16.45 14.18
N TRP A 526 -3.91 17.78 14.08
CA TRP A 526 -4.80 18.64 13.30
C TRP A 526 -4.10 19.09 12.01
N LEU A 527 -4.65 18.63 10.89
CA LEU A 527 -4.28 19.07 9.55
C LEU A 527 -5.38 19.98 9.00
N SER A 528 -5.05 21.25 8.77
CA SER A 528 -5.94 22.23 8.14
C SER A 528 -5.56 22.44 6.67
N ILE A 529 -6.52 22.37 5.76
CA ILE A 529 -6.33 22.61 4.33
C ILE A 529 -7.25 23.76 3.90
N ARG A 530 -6.67 24.86 3.39
CA ARG A 530 -7.36 26.15 3.12
C ARG A 530 -7.94 26.88 4.34
N GLY A 531 -7.65 26.46 5.57
CA GLY A 531 -8.02 27.22 6.77
C GLY A 531 -7.14 28.46 6.97
N LYS A 532 -7.58 29.39 7.83
CA LYS A 532 -6.74 30.54 8.25
C LYS A 532 -5.38 30.03 8.74
N GLU A 533 -4.32 30.77 8.43
CA GLU A 533 -3.02 30.51 9.05
C GLU A 533 -3.18 30.54 10.57
N ALA A 534 -2.65 29.52 11.23
CA ALA A 534 -2.70 29.46 12.68
C ALA A 534 -1.83 30.59 13.26
N ASP A 535 -2.38 31.39 14.18
CA ASP A 535 -1.61 32.39 14.94
C ASP A 535 -0.45 31.74 15.73
N ILE A 536 -0.53 30.42 15.99
CA ILE A 536 0.45 29.63 16.73
C ILE A 536 0.74 28.33 15.97
N TRP A 537 1.95 28.22 15.41
CA TRP A 537 2.45 27.00 14.78
C TRP A 537 2.78 25.92 15.84
N SER A 538 2.40 24.66 15.59
CA SER A 538 2.85 23.53 16.41
C SER A 538 3.05 22.28 15.56
N MET A 539 3.91 21.35 15.98
CA MET A 539 4.14 20.08 15.27
C MET A 539 2.92 19.15 15.17
N PHE A 540 1.81 19.52 15.83
CA PHE A 540 0.51 18.83 15.80
C PHE A 540 -0.60 19.69 15.17
N HIS A 541 -0.26 20.89 14.67
CA HIS A 541 -1.19 21.84 14.09
C HIS A 541 -0.52 22.64 12.98
N PHE A 542 -0.92 22.40 11.74
CA PHE A 542 -0.43 23.16 10.60
C PHE A 542 -1.53 23.38 9.56
N SER A 543 -1.38 24.47 8.81
CA SER A 543 -2.25 24.84 7.69
C SER A 543 -1.47 24.75 6.39
N THR A 544 -2.15 24.43 5.30
CA THR A 544 -1.58 24.31 3.97
C THR A 544 -2.57 24.80 2.92
N PRO A 545 -2.11 25.47 1.85
CA PRO A 545 -2.97 25.76 0.71
C PRO A 545 -3.40 24.44 0.04
N LEU A 546 -4.63 24.37 -0.47
CA LEU A 546 -5.03 23.22 -1.29
C LEU A 546 -4.32 23.29 -2.64
N PRO A 547 -3.59 22.25 -3.05
CA PRO A 547 -3.05 22.17 -4.39
C PRO A 547 -4.16 22.17 -5.46
N GLN A 548 -3.95 22.91 -6.53
CA GLN A 548 -4.87 23.03 -7.66
C GLN A 548 -4.59 21.97 -8.73
N THR A 549 -3.32 21.57 -8.87
CA THR A 549 -2.90 20.57 -9.86
C THR A 549 -3.05 19.15 -9.32
N THR A 550 -3.26 18.18 -10.21
CA THR A 550 -3.33 16.75 -9.83
C THR A 550 -2.02 16.29 -9.20
N GLY A 551 -0.87 16.66 -9.78
CA GLY A 551 0.45 16.34 -9.25
C GLY A 551 0.73 17.01 -7.91
N GLY A 552 0.34 18.27 -7.71
CA GLY A 552 0.46 18.95 -6.42
C GLY A 552 -0.39 18.28 -5.35
N PHE A 553 -1.61 17.87 -5.68
CA PHE A 553 -2.50 17.15 -4.77
C PHE A 553 -1.94 15.78 -4.36
N LEU A 554 -1.43 15.01 -5.32
CA LEU A 554 -0.81 13.71 -5.07
C LEU A 554 0.46 13.85 -4.22
N SER A 555 1.34 14.79 -4.54
CA SER A 555 2.55 15.05 -3.75
C SER A 555 2.22 15.48 -2.33
N PHE A 556 1.14 16.22 -2.14
CA PHE A 556 0.66 16.57 -0.81
C PHE A 556 0.16 15.35 -0.03
N ILE A 557 -0.64 14.46 -0.64
CA ILE A 557 -1.12 13.25 0.04
C ILE A 557 0.04 12.30 0.35
N LEU A 558 0.82 11.95 -0.66
CA LEU A 558 1.86 10.92 -0.59
C LEU A 558 3.10 11.41 0.17
N GLY A 559 3.46 12.68 -0.01
CA GLY A 559 4.67 13.28 0.57
C GLY A 559 4.46 13.95 1.93
N LEU A 560 3.22 14.13 2.39
CA LEU A 560 2.90 14.77 3.68
C LEU A 560 1.79 14.05 4.46
N VAL A 561 0.57 13.97 3.93
CA VAL A 561 -0.59 13.49 4.71
C VAL A 561 -0.43 12.04 5.16
N LEU A 562 -0.09 11.13 4.26
CA LEU A 562 0.10 9.72 4.59
C LEU A 562 1.33 9.48 5.49
N PRO A 563 2.52 10.04 5.21
CA PRO A 563 3.65 9.93 6.13
C PRO A 563 3.33 10.40 7.54
N LEU A 564 2.56 11.49 7.68
CA LEU A 564 2.11 11.98 8.98
C LEU A 564 1.07 11.04 9.61
N ALA A 565 0.11 10.53 8.84
CA ALA A 565 -0.89 9.60 9.36
C ALA A 565 -0.24 8.30 9.85
N TYR A 566 0.65 7.70 9.07
CA TYR A 566 1.41 6.52 9.50
C TYR A 566 2.34 6.86 10.67
N GLY A 567 3.09 7.96 10.61
CA GLY A 567 3.94 8.41 11.72
C GLY A 567 3.17 8.69 13.02
N PHE A 568 1.93 9.15 12.89
CA PHE A 568 1.04 9.43 14.01
C PHE A 568 0.24 8.19 14.46
N GLN A 569 0.13 7.11 13.69
CA GLN A 569 -0.63 5.91 14.08
C GLN A 569 -1.98 6.23 14.79
N PRO A 570 -2.90 6.99 14.15
CA PRO A 570 -4.18 7.32 14.74
C PRO A 570 -5.03 6.06 14.92
N ASP A 571 -5.90 6.06 15.93
CA ASP A 571 -6.92 5.02 16.08
C ASP A 571 -8.12 5.26 15.15
N MET A 572 -8.35 6.53 14.81
CA MET A 572 -9.47 7.01 13.99
C MET A 572 -9.09 8.30 13.24
N VAL A 573 -9.74 8.52 12.09
CA VAL A 573 -9.72 9.79 11.36
C VAL A 573 -11.10 10.47 11.45
N LEU A 574 -11.08 11.77 11.74
CA LEU A 574 -12.23 12.65 11.55
C LEU A 574 -11.92 13.58 10.38
N MET A 575 -12.63 13.40 9.27
CA MET A 575 -12.46 14.18 8.05
C MET A 575 -13.62 15.17 7.93
N ALA A 576 -13.35 16.47 8.06
CA ALA A 576 -14.38 17.51 7.98
C ALA A 576 -14.23 18.31 6.68
N LEU A 577 -15.28 18.28 5.85
CA LEU A 577 -15.40 19.01 4.60
C LEU A 577 -16.35 20.19 4.83
N GLY A 578 -15.78 21.35 5.15
CA GLY A 578 -16.55 22.56 5.45
C GLY A 578 -16.64 23.56 4.29
N PRO A 579 -17.15 24.77 4.57
CA PRO A 579 -17.40 25.79 3.55
C PRO A 579 -16.18 26.12 2.72
N ALA A 580 -16.39 26.18 1.41
CA ALA A 580 -15.36 26.50 0.41
C ALA A 580 -14.12 25.58 0.46
N HIS A 581 -14.28 24.30 0.86
CA HIS A 581 -13.18 23.32 0.88
C HIS A 581 -12.46 23.19 -0.46
N GLY A 582 -13.18 23.34 -1.58
CA GLY A 582 -12.61 23.44 -2.92
C GLY A 582 -11.91 22.19 -3.47
N LEU A 583 -12.04 21.05 -2.78
CA LEU A 583 -11.69 19.74 -3.34
C LEU A 583 -12.72 19.32 -4.38
N GLN A 584 -12.24 18.72 -5.46
CA GLN A 584 -13.09 17.97 -6.36
C GLN A 584 -13.53 16.66 -5.69
N ASN A 585 -14.68 16.11 -6.10
CA ASN A 585 -15.22 14.87 -5.54
C ASN A 585 -14.23 13.70 -5.63
N ALA A 586 -13.52 13.57 -6.77
CA ALA A 586 -12.51 12.53 -6.96
C ALA A 586 -11.32 12.68 -6.00
N GLN A 587 -10.89 13.91 -5.72
CA GLN A 587 -9.82 14.20 -4.77
C GLN A 587 -10.23 13.85 -3.33
N ALA A 588 -11.44 14.27 -2.91
CA ALA A 588 -11.97 13.92 -1.58
C ALA A 588 -12.12 12.40 -1.41
N ALA A 589 -12.60 11.72 -2.45
CA ALA A 589 -12.71 10.27 -2.49
C ALA A 589 -11.36 9.58 -2.37
N LEU A 590 -10.35 10.01 -3.14
CA LEU A 590 -9.00 9.45 -3.05
C LEU A 590 -8.37 9.66 -1.66
N LEU A 591 -8.52 10.86 -1.09
CA LEU A 591 -8.02 11.15 0.25
C LEU A 591 -8.65 10.22 1.30
N ALA A 592 -9.98 10.04 1.25
CA ALA A 592 -10.67 9.10 2.12
C ALA A 592 -10.20 7.65 1.89
N ALA A 593 -10.02 7.22 0.64
CA ALA A 593 -9.51 5.89 0.29
C ALA A 593 -8.14 5.62 0.93
N MET A 594 -7.22 6.57 0.74
CA MET A 594 -5.84 6.48 1.21
C MET A 594 -5.76 6.47 2.74
N LEU A 595 -6.57 7.29 3.40
CA LEU A 595 -6.62 7.34 4.86
C LEU A 595 -7.24 6.10 5.50
N ARG A 596 -7.90 5.20 4.75
CA ARG A 596 -8.38 3.93 5.31
C ARG A 596 -7.23 3.07 5.82
N SER A 597 -6.09 3.07 5.12
CA SER A 597 -4.96 2.21 5.43
C SER A 597 -4.39 2.44 6.83
N PRO A 598 -4.00 3.65 7.27
CA PRO A 598 -3.42 3.86 8.59
C PRO A 598 -4.38 3.64 9.78
N VAL A 599 -5.71 3.63 9.55
CA VAL A 599 -6.70 3.50 10.64
C VAL A 599 -7.66 2.33 10.50
N GLY A 600 -7.38 1.36 9.63
CA GLY A 600 -8.26 0.21 9.38
C GLY A 600 -9.69 0.63 9.05
N GLY A 601 -9.85 1.68 8.24
CA GLY A 601 -11.15 2.21 7.83
C GLY A 601 -11.96 2.96 8.89
N ARG A 602 -11.46 3.17 10.11
CA ARG A 602 -12.14 3.99 11.14
C ARG A 602 -12.14 5.47 10.78
N ILE A 603 -13.08 5.86 9.92
CA ILE A 603 -13.21 7.21 9.39
C ILE A 603 -14.63 7.69 9.63
N LEU A 604 -14.77 8.85 10.28
CA LEU A 604 -16.02 9.63 10.26
C LEU A 604 -15.80 10.85 9.36
N ALA A 605 -16.56 10.92 8.27
CA ALA A 605 -16.57 12.07 7.38
C ALA A 605 -17.75 12.99 7.75
N LEU A 606 -17.45 14.24 8.10
CA LEU A 606 -18.44 15.30 8.33
C LEU A 606 -18.53 16.16 7.06
N VAL A 607 -19.70 16.19 6.42
CA VAL A 607 -19.90 16.86 5.13
C VAL A 607 -20.95 17.96 5.25
N GLU A 608 -20.64 19.14 4.72
CA GLU A 608 -21.56 20.27 4.65
C GLU A 608 -22.72 20.07 3.66
N GLU A 609 -23.90 20.58 4.04
CA GLU A 609 -25.18 20.36 3.36
C GLU A 609 -25.29 20.82 1.90
N GLU A 610 -24.71 21.97 1.53
CA GLU A 610 -24.88 22.55 0.19
C GLU A 610 -24.22 21.72 -0.95
N SER A 611 -23.39 20.74 -0.62
CA SER A 611 -22.66 19.87 -1.58
C SER A 611 -22.99 18.37 -1.44
N ILE A 612 -24.03 18.00 -0.68
CA ILE A 612 -24.23 16.64 -0.11
C ILE A 612 -24.29 15.49 -1.11
N LEU A 613 -25.20 15.50 -2.08
CA LEU A 613 -25.70 14.23 -2.63
C LEU A 613 -24.62 13.45 -3.39
N GLN A 614 -23.89 14.14 -4.26
CA GLN A 614 -22.87 13.49 -5.08
C GLN A 614 -21.61 13.17 -4.27
N LEU A 615 -21.16 14.08 -3.41
CA LEU A 615 -19.95 13.88 -2.61
C LEU A 615 -20.16 12.81 -1.54
N ALA A 616 -21.27 12.85 -0.80
CA ALA A 616 -21.59 11.83 0.20
C ALA A 616 -21.75 10.45 -0.44
N ARG A 617 -22.36 10.37 -1.65
CA ARG A 617 -22.44 9.12 -2.42
C ARG A 617 -21.05 8.59 -2.78
N THR A 618 -20.19 9.43 -3.36
CA THR A 618 -18.84 9.02 -3.76
C THR A 618 -17.98 8.62 -2.55
N LEU A 619 -18.06 9.36 -1.45
CA LEU A 619 -17.40 8.98 -0.19
C LEU A 619 -17.95 7.65 0.35
N ALA A 620 -19.26 7.44 0.27
CA ALA A 620 -19.88 6.20 0.74
C ALA A 620 -19.37 4.99 -0.05
N GLN A 621 -19.28 5.11 -1.38
CA GLN A 621 -18.73 4.07 -2.25
C GLN A 621 -17.30 3.71 -1.85
N VAL A 622 -16.42 4.69 -1.71
CA VAL A 622 -15.00 4.45 -1.42
C VAL A 622 -14.76 3.93 0.01
N LEU A 623 -15.49 4.46 0.98
CA LEU A 623 -15.44 3.99 2.37
C LEU A 623 -16.07 2.60 2.52
N HIS A 624 -16.99 2.21 1.64
CA HIS A 624 -17.52 0.85 1.56
C HIS A 624 -16.47 -0.14 1.02
N GLY A 625 -15.62 0.30 0.10
CA GLY A 625 -14.59 -0.55 -0.51
C GLY A 625 -14.41 -0.35 -2.01
N GLU A 626 -15.26 0.45 -2.66
CA GLU A 626 -15.16 0.74 -4.09
C GLU A 626 -13.93 1.62 -4.37
N THR A 627 -13.49 1.63 -5.63
CA THR A 627 -12.32 2.37 -6.03
C THR A 627 -12.61 3.85 -6.24
N PRO A 628 -11.63 4.72 -5.91
CA PRO A 628 -11.82 6.15 -6.11
C PRO A 628 -11.97 6.47 -7.60
N PRO A 629 -12.79 7.48 -7.97
CA PRO A 629 -12.86 7.96 -9.34
C PRO A 629 -11.49 8.45 -9.83
N SER A 630 -11.26 8.38 -11.14
CA SER A 630 -10.05 8.94 -11.76
C SER A 630 -9.91 10.43 -11.44
N LEU A 631 -8.68 10.86 -11.13
CA LEU A 631 -8.33 12.27 -10.97
C LEU A 631 -8.23 13.01 -12.32
N GLY A 632 -8.40 12.31 -13.45
CA GLY A 632 -8.10 12.84 -14.78
C GLY A 632 -6.60 12.77 -15.09
N PRO A 633 -6.16 13.45 -16.17
CA PRO A 633 -4.76 13.40 -16.60
C PRO A 633 -3.83 14.00 -15.54
N PHE A 634 -2.64 13.41 -15.42
CA PHE A 634 -1.61 13.95 -14.54
C PHE A 634 -1.16 15.33 -15.03
N SER A 635 -1.09 16.28 -14.11
CA SER A 635 -0.57 17.63 -14.34
C SER A 635 0.50 17.94 -13.30
N MET A 636 1.67 18.37 -13.72
CA MET A 636 2.80 18.71 -12.83
C MET A 636 2.39 19.72 -11.75
N ALA A 637 2.94 19.55 -10.55
CA ALA A 637 2.80 20.52 -9.47
C ALA A 637 3.40 21.89 -9.86
N SER A 638 2.74 22.97 -9.48
CA SER A 638 3.30 24.31 -9.69
C SER A 638 4.52 24.53 -8.78
N PRO A 639 5.47 25.40 -9.16
CA PRO A 639 6.62 25.73 -8.31
C PRO A 639 6.21 26.21 -6.91
N GLU A 640 5.11 26.97 -6.81
CA GLU A 640 4.56 27.47 -5.55
C GLU A 640 4.02 26.33 -4.67
N GLU A 641 3.33 25.36 -5.28
CA GLU A 641 2.83 24.17 -4.58
C GLU A 641 3.98 23.33 -4.02
N ILE A 642 5.03 23.13 -4.83
CA ILE A 642 6.24 22.40 -4.42
C ILE A 642 6.94 23.13 -3.28
N GLN A 643 7.11 24.46 -3.40
CA GLN A 643 7.77 25.27 -2.38
C GLN A 643 6.99 25.23 -1.05
N ALA A 644 5.66 25.32 -1.10
CA ALA A 644 4.81 25.22 0.08
C ALA A 644 4.92 23.84 0.75
N LEU A 645 4.92 22.77 -0.04
CA LEU A 645 5.10 21.40 0.46
C LEU A 645 6.47 21.22 1.12
N MET A 646 7.55 21.66 0.46
CA MET A 646 8.91 21.54 0.98
C MET A 646 9.09 22.35 2.27
N PHE A 647 8.52 23.55 2.34
CA PHE A 647 8.52 24.34 3.57
C PHE A 647 7.85 23.59 4.72
N LEU A 648 6.67 22.99 4.50
CA LEU A 648 5.96 22.22 5.53
C LEU A 648 6.75 20.97 5.94
N LYS A 649 7.31 20.23 4.98
CA LYS A 649 8.13 19.05 5.25
C LYS A 649 9.32 19.41 6.13
N ALA A 650 10.08 20.45 5.79
CA ALA A 650 11.25 20.88 6.56
C ALA A 650 10.93 21.21 8.03
N GLN A 651 9.74 21.75 8.31
CA GLN A 651 9.31 22.07 9.67
C GLN A 651 8.85 20.84 10.47
N LEU A 652 8.30 19.83 9.80
CA LEU A 652 7.64 18.66 10.41
C LEU A 652 8.56 17.44 10.52
N GLU A 653 9.51 17.31 9.60
CA GLU A 653 10.48 16.21 9.52
C GLU A 653 11.27 15.93 10.81
N PRO A 654 11.67 16.93 11.64
CA PRO A 654 12.38 16.65 12.88
C PRO A 654 11.63 15.68 13.81
N ARG A 655 10.29 15.70 13.79
CA ARG A 655 9.44 14.82 14.58
C ARG A 655 8.90 13.63 13.78
N TRP A 656 8.53 13.85 12.53
CA TRP A 656 7.85 12.86 11.70
C TRP A 656 8.80 12.29 10.65
N LYS A 657 9.58 11.28 11.05
CA LYS A 657 10.70 10.75 10.25
C LYS A 657 10.28 10.06 8.96
N LEU A 658 9.05 9.56 8.86
CA LEU A 658 8.53 9.03 7.61
C LEU A 658 8.41 10.09 6.50
N LEU A 659 8.58 11.39 6.78
CA LEU A 659 8.67 12.45 5.77
C LEU A 659 10.01 12.47 5.02
N GLN A 660 11.04 11.84 5.58
CA GLN A 660 12.40 11.84 5.05
C GLN A 660 12.46 11.07 3.73
N VAL A 661 13.18 11.67 2.77
CA VAL A 661 13.41 11.11 1.43
C VAL A 661 14.90 11.01 1.10
N ALA A 662 15.75 11.36 2.07
CA ALA A 662 17.20 11.40 1.96
C ALA A 662 17.81 11.23 3.35
N ALA A 663 19.00 10.66 3.36
CA ALA A 663 19.89 10.60 4.51
C ALA A 663 20.24 12.03 5.00
N PRO A 664 20.35 12.28 6.32
CA PRO A 664 21.04 13.47 6.81
C PRO A 664 22.49 13.45 6.30
N PRO A 665 23.10 14.61 5.99
CA PRO A 665 24.51 14.67 5.67
C PRO A 665 25.34 14.12 6.87
N PRO A 666 26.44 13.41 6.59
CA PRO A 666 27.29 12.77 7.61
C PRO A 666 27.98 13.75 8.56
#